data_AF-A0A9D6ZXW8-F1
#
_entry.id   AF-A0A9D6ZXW8-F1
#
_cell.length_a   1.000
_cell.length_b   1.000
_cell.length_c   1.000
_cell.angle_alpha   90.00
_cell.angle_beta   90.00
_cell.angle_gamma   90.00
#
_symmetry.space_group_name_H-M   'P 1'
#
loop_
_entity.id
_entity.type
_entity.pdbx_description
1 polymer ?
#
loop_
_entity_poly.entity_id
_entity_poly.type
_entity_poly.pdbx_seq_one_letter_code
_entity_poly.pdbx_strand_id
1 'polypeptide(L)'
;MPPTKKHKSKFLKIQHAQINSTLVVIGAIIAGLAFGMLWLSANNVDVMIGGSNLAGQTASPTRPQTLIAKTAAPIATVTRTRTATPTRTATSSPTRSPTKPPATATTPKTSTVTPTRQITITPTIAVMTTTPITLTTPIQTRIIPVSATATRAISTTTATPTATGAPSGAIAITPRELLVTPGERASYTITITNTSAYPVTLTLATSDDRAPLFASALSRANFTLPARGAATTTLTISADANASGDRVNMTSIVATVNGIERARANVATRLLNVEFTRTLNGIGVADHNVAPGTRVEMRVGVSARLPISGVALADFIPRGWTVADAGGGAINADKIEWSLGDLAAGAMVTRTYTLISPARSNPAPQFQFHSALTNAIIRAQSNPWQVSLEHPLAVAHYRVGQNTPLDKMAYLAATDAPGRALAQIESYRVRFMVVNDQPNLVRWKPRLEWSTRADGKFQAVAIGRGNAGQPFYIRALDEISNRQAIPIASFGLGATTRTKQSGMILTSENPGPLSSLNALSSTEIEFSLRTTIDAAYSTAYYFRLADEDREMPGKIAQIEMSAPPSPQLTQPQYPGIDPNANVRASPARAAAGASPHGSYSNLADQCASCHRQHTGKNRNLLAFGSAQSNGCFACHNGTGASTNIQAQYADPNVPANNATTSSFYSHPATTATNHTNATNDEFRGVLNRHSECGDCHNPHSGDASLAASTASGFTNSGALKNITGVDTNNAWKTLIAFEYELCYKCHSAYTNLLTYTKPAYKMFDKAAEFNPGNASFHPIEAAGKNNTAAMSASLAGTSPYKLWNFTVGAVVRCENCHGDYRLANPASPPAANARLASHTSRFANILMNNYRDRVLKSAGENYAAADFALCFQCHAEAPFTSGGGSSTATNFRLHSRHTTNIGGKSAATDIDTPGAGPGRAICAECHYRVHGQGANASGNPGGTRLVNFAPNVTASSGGQLRWDPATRTCYMTCHGDNHNPERY
;
A
#
# COMPACT_ATOMS: atom_id res chain seq x y z
N MET A 1 -30.61 26.62 68.38
CA MET A 1 -31.77 26.85 67.48
C MET A 1 -31.30 26.72 66.02
N PRO A 2 -32.20 26.54 65.02
CA PRO A 2 -31.87 26.28 63.61
C PRO A 2 -32.02 27.61 62.79
N PRO A 3 -32.30 27.72 61.45
CA PRO A 3 -33.19 26.92 60.56
C PRO A 3 -32.58 26.46 59.18
N THR A 4 -32.73 25.21 58.71
CA THR A 4 -33.76 24.63 57.79
C THR A 4 -33.75 25.09 56.29
N LYS A 5 -34.25 24.37 55.25
CA LYS A 5 -34.64 22.96 54.96
C LYS A 5 -35.07 22.80 53.47
N LYS A 6 -35.05 21.53 52.99
CA LYS A 6 -35.99 20.77 52.09
C LYS A 6 -35.27 20.17 50.86
N HIS A 7 -35.18 18.86 50.63
CA HIS A 7 -36.15 17.72 50.57
C HIS A 7 -37.17 17.74 49.42
N LYS A 8 -37.13 16.69 48.58
CA LYS A 8 -38.25 15.76 48.34
C LYS A 8 -37.78 14.43 47.72
N SER A 9 -38.60 13.38 47.87
CA SER A 9 -38.39 12.00 47.37
C SER A 9 -39.74 11.25 47.27
N LYS A 10 -39.78 10.12 46.54
CA LYS A 10 -40.80 9.02 46.52
C LYS A 10 -40.20 7.84 45.68
N PHE A 11 -40.37 6.52 45.92
CA PHE A 11 -41.48 5.63 46.36
C PHE A 11 -42.53 5.35 45.24
N LEU A 12 -43.05 4.13 44.98
CA LEU A 12 -42.97 2.78 45.63
C LEU A 12 -43.47 1.64 44.67
N LYS A 13 -43.05 0.37 44.91
CA LYS A 13 -43.56 -1.00 44.52
C LYS A 13 -44.69 -1.22 43.47
N ILE A 14 -44.65 -2.37 42.76
CA ILE A 14 -45.66 -3.49 42.75
C ILE A 14 -45.06 -4.76 42.02
N GLN A 15 -45.81 -5.86 41.81
CA GLN A 15 -45.33 -7.26 42.01
C GLN A 15 -45.98 -8.34 41.10
N HIS A 16 -45.33 -9.53 40.98
CA HIS A 16 -45.76 -10.82 40.34
C HIS A 16 -45.58 -10.90 38.79
N ALA A 17 -45.44 -12.09 38.15
CA ALA A 17 -45.70 -13.47 38.60
C ALA A 17 -44.70 -14.55 38.07
N GLN A 18 -44.99 -15.82 38.42
CA GLN A 18 -44.35 -17.13 38.14
C GLN A 18 -44.25 -17.48 36.62
N ILE A 19 -43.72 -18.60 36.11
CA ILE A 19 -43.41 -19.99 36.59
C ILE A 19 -42.38 -20.62 35.58
N ASN A 20 -41.67 -21.77 35.69
CA ASN A 20 -41.56 -22.92 36.63
C ASN A 20 -40.10 -23.49 36.62
N SER A 21 -39.86 -24.73 37.08
CA SER A 21 -38.63 -25.53 36.81
C SER A 21 -38.91 -27.04 36.82
N THR A 22 -38.08 -27.88 36.16
CA THR A 22 -38.16 -29.36 36.26
C THR A 22 -36.79 -30.02 36.03
N LEU A 23 -36.58 -31.20 36.62
CA LEU A 23 -35.34 -32.00 36.66
C LEU A 23 -35.61 -33.43 36.11
N VAL A 24 -34.56 -34.23 35.79
CA VAL A 24 -34.43 -35.71 35.99
C VAL A 24 -33.31 -36.35 35.10
N VAL A 25 -32.12 -36.51 35.67
CA VAL A 25 -31.46 -37.78 36.10
C VAL A 25 -31.59 -39.10 35.26
N ILE A 26 -30.43 -39.77 35.06
CA ILE A 26 -30.14 -41.20 34.71
C ILE A 26 -30.31 -41.67 33.23
N GLY A 27 -29.33 -42.47 32.77
CA GLY A 27 -29.43 -43.36 31.60
C GLY A 27 -28.09 -43.63 30.87
N ALA A 28 -27.74 -44.89 30.61
CA ALA A 28 -26.52 -45.29 29.85
C ALA A 28 -26.68 -46.66 29.16
N ILE A 29 -25.67 -47.07 28.37
CA ILE A 29 -25.33 -48.46 27.94
C ILE A 29 -25.98 -49.06 26.65
N ILE A 30 -25.12 -49.15 25.60
CA ILE A 30 -24.81 -50.31 24.70
C ILE A 30 -25.79 -50.84 23.59
N ALA A 31 -25.39 -50.55 22.34
CA ALA A 31 -25.16 -51.43 21.14
C ALA A 31 -26.26 -52.19 20.34
N GLY A 32 -25.90 -52.51 19.08
CA GLY A 32 -26.60 -53.32 18.06
C GLY A 32 -26.57 -52.64 16.67
N LEU A 33 -25.67 -52.91 15.70
CA LEU A 33 -25.38 -54.13 14.90
C LEU A 33 -26.53 -54.55 13.95
N ALA A 34 -26.33 -54.95 12.67
CA ALA A 34 -25.16 -54.85 11.78
C ALA A 34 -25.48 -55.17 10.28
N PHE A 35 -24.46 -54.98 9.42
CA PHE A 35 -24.12 -55.54 8.08
C PHE A 35 -24.38 -54.64 6.86
N GLY A 36 -23.59 -54.63 5.77
CA GLY A 36 -22.37 -55.37 5.35
C GLY A 36 -22.26 -55.29 3.79
N MET A 37 -21.12 -55.35 3.08
CA MET A 37 -19.72 -55.68 3.43
C MET A 37 -18.74 -55.18 2.31
N LEU A 38 -17.41 -55.36 2.49
CA LEU A 38 -16.26 -55.07 1.59
C LEU A 38 -15.85 -53.57 1.48
N TRP A 39 -14.56 -53.17 1.34
CA TRP A 39 -13.27 -53.84 1.63
C TRP A 39 -12.07 -52.84 1.75
N LEU A 40 -10.86 -53.39 1.95
CA LEU A 40 -9.46 -52.88 1.88
C LEU A 40 -9.11 -51.41 1.47
N SER A 41 -8.03 -50.76 1.96
CA SER A 41 -7.14 -50.98 3.16
C SER A 41 -5.98 -49.94 3.27
N ALA A 42 -5.65 -49.49 4.49
CA ALA A 42 -4.29 -49.18 5.06
C ALA A 42 -3.31 -48.18 4.38
N ASN A 43 -2.32 -47.52 5.02
CA ASN A 43 -1.95 -47.13 6.42
C ASN A 43 -0.87 -45.98 6.30
N ASN A 44 -0.61 -45.02 7.22
CA ASN A 44 -0.22 -45.05 8.65
C ASN A 44 1.19 -45.65 8.92
N VAL A 45 2.12 -45.11 9.76
CA VAL A 45 2.13 -43.90 10.64
C VAL A 45 3.56 -43.57 11.20
N ASP A 46 3.77 -42.36 11.78
CA ASP A 46 4.69 -41.94 12.89
C ASP A 46 6.25 -41.79 12.90
N VAL A 47 6.71 -40.53 13.15
CA VAL A 47 7.35 -39.94 14.38
C VAL A 47 8.82 -40.25 14.87
N MET A 48 9.51 -39.16 15.32
CA MET A 48 10.59 -38.99 16.35
C MET A 48 12.13 -38.99 16.08
N ILE A 49 12.78 -37.92 16.59
CA ILE A 49 14.05 -37.77 17.37
C ILE A 49 15.41 -38.31 16.84
N GLY A 50 16.32 -37.35 16.55
CA GLY A 50 17.58 -37.13 17.31
C GLY A 50 18.89 -37.84 16.90
N GLY A 51 20.05 -37.21 17.23
CA GLY A 51 21.33 -37.93 17.43
C GLY A 51 22.58 -37.54 16.60
N SER A 52 23.28 -36.47 17.02
CA SER A 52 24.75 -36.37 17.13
C SER A 52 25.75 -36.99 16.11
N ASN A 53 26.57 -36.09 15.52
CA ASN A 53 28.06 -36.12 15.45
C ASN A 53 28.87 -36.94 14.41
N LEU A 54 30.10 -36.40 14.17
CA LEU A 54 31.36 -37.03 13.69
C LEU A 54 31.63 -37.30 12.18
N ALA A 55 32.26 -36.31 11.55
CA ALA A 55 33.58 -36.34 10.87
C ALA A 55 34.01 -37.46 9.88
N GLY A 56 34.52 -37.02 8.70
CA GLY A 56 35.30 -37.79 7.72
C GLY A 56 35.12 -37.21 6.30
N GLN A 57 36.00 -36.36 5.76
CA GLN A 57 37.33 -36.61 5.14
C GLN A 57 37.32 -37.29 3.75
N THR A 58 37.96 -36.61 2.77
CA THR A 58 38.32 -37.08 1.39
C THR A 58 37.12 -37.32 0.44
N ALA A 59 37.23 -37.23 -0.90
CA ALA A 59 38.35 -36.94 -1.81
C ALA A 59 37.92 -36.16 -3.08
N SER A 60 38.90 -35.63 -3.82
CA SER A 60 38.86 -35.33 -5.28
C SER A 60 39.85 -36.31 -5.97
N PRO A 61 39.93 -36.51 -7.31
CA PRO A 61 39.68 -35.58 -8.46
C PRO A 61 38.74 -36.22 -9.54
N THR A 62 38.53 -35.77 -10.81
CA THR A 62 39.46 -35.46 -11.93
C THR A 62 38.87 -34.68 -13.14
N ARG A 63 39.78 -34.09 -13.93
CA ARG A 63 39.68 -33.44 -15.28
C ARG A 63 39.38 -34.44 -16.44
N PRO A 64 39.39 -34.03 -17.75
CA PRO A 64 38.92 -32.81 -18.45
C PRO A 64 38.22 -33.11 -19.81
N GLN A 65 37.89 -32.09 -20.63
CA GLN A 65 38.20 -32.05 -22.08
C GLN A 65 38.43 -30.60 -22.58
N THR A 66 39.19 -30.42 -23.69
CA THR A 66 39.58 -29.09 -24.26
C THR A 66 40.15 -29.22 -25.68
N LEU A 67 39.71 -28.43 -26.67
CA LEU A 67 40.42 -28.06 -27.93
C LEU A 67 39.68 -26.82 -28.53
N ILE A 68 40.28 -25.66 -28.89
CA ILE A 68 41.37 -25.28 -29.83
C ILE A 68 40.88 -25.14 -31.29
N ALA A 69 41.23 -24.12 -32.12
CA ALA A 69 41.74 -22.73 -31.96
C ALA A 69 41.86 -22.04 -33.35
N LYS A 70 42.08 -20.69 -33.42
CA LYS A 70 42.89 -19.88 -34.41
C LYS A 70 42.52 -18.37 -34.32
N THR A 71 43.40 -17.41 -33.94
CA THR A 71 44.48 -16.66 -34.67
C THR A 71 44.00 -15.72 -35.80
N ALA A 72 44.46 -14.47 -35.98
CA ALA A 72 45.46 -13.62 -35.31
C ALA A 72 45.25 -12.10 -35.65
N ALA A 73 46.18 -11.20 -35.26
CA ALA A 73 46.08 -9.72 -35.41
C ALA A 73 47.41 -9.04 -35.86
N PRO A 74 47.37 -7.74 -36.24
CA PRO A 74 48.46 -6.77 -35.95
C PRO A 74 47.92 -5.47 -35.27
N ILE A 75 48.62 -4.65 -34.46
CA ILE A 75 50.06 -4.28 -34.25
C ILE A 75 50.52 -3.14 -35.20
N ALA A 76 51.13 -2.01 -34.76
CA ALA A 76 51.52 -1.53 -33.42
C ALA A 76 50.69 -0.27 -32.98
N THR A 77 51.15 0.91 -32.49
CA THR A 77 52.48 1.59 -32.32
C THR A 77 52.39 2.61 -31.14
N VAL A 78 53.51 3.22 -30.67
CA VAL A 78 53.59 4.10 -29.48
C VAL A 78 54.38 5.40 -29.73
N THR A 79 54.03 6.52 -29.08
CA THR A 79 54.96 7.64 -28.75
C THR A 79 54.50 8.39 -27.47
N ARG A 80 55.44 8.90 -26.66
CA ARG A 80 55.20 9.80 -25.50
C ARG A 80 55.94 11.13 -25.73
N THR A 81 55.42 12.23 -25.18
CA THR A 81 56.16 13.50 -25.03
C THR A 81 55.87 14.13 -23.66
N ARG A 82 56.82 14.87 -23.07
CA ARG A 82 56.83 15.20 -21.61
C ARG A 82 57.55 16.52 -21.26
N THR A 83 56.80 17.61 -21.07
CA THR A 83 57.21 18.90 -20.47
C THR A 83 55.96 19.74 -20.15
N ALA A 84 55.93 20.68 -19.19
CA ALA A 84 56.91 21.10 -18.17
C ALA A 84 56.19 21.65 -16.90
N THR A 85 56.96 21.95 -15.84
CA THR A 85 56.51 22.63 -14.61
C THR A 85 57.32 23.92 -14.41
N PRO A 86 56.70 25.00 -13.92
CA PRO A 86 57.16 25.63 -12.65
C PRO A 86 55.99 25.73 -11.64
N THR A 87 56.14 25.57 -10.31
CA THR A 87 56.99 26.30 -9.33
C THR A 87 56.48 27.73 -9.03
N ARG A 88 56.24 28.23 -7.80
CA ARG A 88 55.77 27.73 -6.48
C ARG A 88 56.23 28.70 -5.36
N THR A 89 55.44 29.74 -5.05
CA THR A 89 55.53 30.60 -3.84
C THR A 89 54.17 31.33 -3.66
N ALA A 90 53.52 31.58 -2.51
CA ALA A 90 53.77 31.52 -1.05
C ALA A 90 53.71 32.92 -0.37
N THR A 91 53.29 32.97 0.92
CA THR A 91 53.04 34.16 1.78
C THR A 91 51.77 34.98 1.45
N SER A 92 51.07 35.67 2.37
CA SER A 92 50.91 35.54 3.84
C SER A 92 49.68 36.32 4.35
N SER A 93 49.17 36.00 5.56
CA SER A 93 48.01 36.63 6.26
C SER A 93 48.32 38.01 6.89
N PRO A 94 47.43 38.67 7.70
CA PRO A 94 45.95 38.63 7.85
C PRO A 94 45.27 40.05 7.93
N THR A 95 43.93 40.17 8.00
CA THR A 95 43.15 40.89 9.08
C THR A 95 41.64 41.19 8.82
N ARG A 96 40.83 40.93 9.86
CA ARG A 96 39.66 41.67 10.45
C ARG A 96 38.48 42.27 9.60
N SER A 97 37.26 41.86 9.98
CA SER A 97 35.90 42.42 9.68
C SER A 97 35.63 43.85 10.26
N PRO A 98 34.42 44.49 10.12
CA PRO A 98 33.15 44.06 9.45
C PRO A 98 32.39 45.14 8.60
N THR A 99 31.32 44.76 7.87
CA THR A 99 29.98 45.44 7.76
C THR A 99 29.04 44.76 6.73
N LYS A 100 27.81 45.27 6.51
CA LYS A 100 26.66 44.69 5.77
C LYS A 100 25.73 45.84 5.27
N PRO A 101 24.62 45.56 4.55
CA PRO A 101 24.37 45.40 3.09
C PRO A 101 24.02 46.80 2.43
N PRO A 102 23.28 46.97 1.29
CA PRO A 102 22.62 46.02 0.36
C PRO A 102 22.65 46.31 -1.17
N ALA A 103 21.98 45.39 -1.90
CA ALA A 103 21.12 45.60 -3.08
C ALA A 103 21.70 45.61 -4.52
N THR A 104 21.13 44.70 -5.33
CA THR A 104 20.78 44.78 -6.76
C THR A 104 21.79 45.28 -7.80
N ALA A 105 22.31 44.35 -8.61
CA ALA A 105 22.68 44.58 -10.00
C ALA A 105 22.26 43.39 -10.89
N THR A 106 21.32 43.69 -11.79
CA THR A 106 21.20 43.31 -13.22
C THR A 106 22.06 42.19 -13.85
N THR A 107 21.43 41.47 -14.78
CA THR A 107 22.03 40.45 -15.65
C THR A 107 22.83 41.02 -16.84
N PRO A 108 23.89 40.32 -17.27
CA PRO A 108 24.37 40.34 -18.66
C PRO A 108 23.95 39.05 -19.39
N LYS A 109 23.60 39.17 -20.68
CA LYS A 109 23.65 38.04 -21.63
C LYS A 109 25.03 38.01 -22.28
N THR A 110 25.65 36.84 -22.39
CA THR A 110 26.76 36.60 -23.33
C THR A 110 26.54 35.27 -24.04
N SER A 111 26.47 35.31 -25.36
CA SER A 111 26.42 34.12 -26.22
C SER A 111 27.83 33.70 -26.61
N THR A 112 28.12 32.40 -26.58
CA THR A 112 29.33 31.82 -27.16
C THR A 112 28.96 30.58 -27.97
N VAL A 113 29.35 30.55 -29.24
CA VAL A 113 29.15 29.42 -30.16
C VAL A 113 30.51 28.78 -30.41
N THR A 114 30.59 27.45 -30.27
CA THR A 114 31.72 26.63 -30.66
C THR A 114 31.17 25.38 -31.37
N PRO A 115 31.71 24.95 -32.53
CA PRO A 115 31.00 24.03 -33.42
C PRO A 115 31.27 22.54 -33.13
N THR A 116 30.25 21.71 -33.36
CA THR A 116 30.38 20.24 -33.39
C THR A 116 30.32 19.74 -34.83
N ARG A 117 31.41 19.15 -35.33
CA ARG A 117 31.35 18.29 -36.53
C ARG A 117 30.94 16.88 -36.11
N GLN A 118 29.75 16.46 -36.50
CA GLN A 118 29.27 15.08 -36.35
C GLN A 118 29.12 14.48 -37.74
N ILE A 119 29.64 13.25 -37.95
CA ILE A 119 29.41 12.49 -39.19
C ILE A 119 28.26 11.51 -38.92
N THR A 120 27.28 11.53 -39.81
CA THR A 120 26.03 10.77 -39.71
C THR A 120 26.03 9.62 -40.72
N ILE A 121 25.45 8.49 -40.35
CA ILE A 121 24.91 7.51 -41.31
C ILE A 121 23.45 7.26 -40.94
N THR A 122 22.58 7.26 -41.95
CA THR A 122 21.12 7.43 -41.80
C THR A 122 20.34 6.22 -42.34
N PRO A 123 19.37 5.65 -41.61
CA PRO A 123 18.30 4.86 -42.19
C PRO A 123 17.17 5.78 -42.69
N THR A 124 16.77 5.65 -43.96
CA THR A 124 15.84 6.60 -44.61
C THR A 124 14.48 5.96 -44.90
N ILE A 125 13.41 6.50 -44.32
CA ILE A 125 12.05 6.48 -44.89
C ILE A 125 11.47 7.89 -44.71
N ALA A 126 10.90 8.45 -45.77
CA ALA A 126 10.40 9.83 -45.78
C ALA A 126 8.88 9.91 -45.54
N VAL A 127 8.46 10.94 -44.84
CA VAL A 127 7.08 11.45 -44.82
C VAL A 127 7.13 12.90 -45.30
N MET A 128 6.22 13.28 -46.19
CA MET A 128 6.16 14.64 -46.74
C MET A 128 4.75 15.22 -46.59
N THR A 129 4.67 16.47 -46.14
CA THR A 129 3.43 17.22 -45.91
C THR A 129 3.34 18.39 -46.90
N THR A 130 2.13 18.73 -47.36
CA THR A 130 1.87 19.99 -48.07
C THR A 130 0.42 20.48 -47.86
N THR A 131 0.24 21.80 -47.88
CA THR A 131 -1.02 22.56 -47.92
C THR A 131 -0.65 24.04 -48.19
N PRO A 132 -1.53 24.90 -48.75
CA PRO A 132 -2.42 24.71 -49.91
C PRO A 132 -2.40 25.92 -50.90
N ILE A 133 -3.41 26.04 -51.78
CA ILE A 133 -3.90 27.22 -52.59
C ILE A 133 -2.98 27.81 -53.71
N THR A 134 -3.46 28.42 -54.82
CA THR A 134 -4.79 28.90 -55.29
C THR A 134 -4.95 28.92 -56.86
N LEU A 135 -6.18 29.16 -57.37
CA LEU A 135 -6.58 29.67 -58.72
C LEU A 135 -6.52 28.66 -59.91
N THR A 136 -7.39 28.69 -60.95
CA THR A 136 -8.43 29.65 -61.40
C THR A 136 -9.67 28.94 -62.01
N THR A 137 -10.77 29.67 -62.28
CA THR A 137 -12.03 29.24 -62.94
C THR A 137 -12.05 29.61 -64.45
N PRO A 138 -13.14 29.47 -65.27
CA PRO A 138 -14.48 28.85 -65.11
C PRO A 138 -14.90 27.91 -66.30
N ILE A 139 -16.17 27.43 -66.35
CA ILE A 139 -17.13 27.50 -67.50
C ILE A 139 -18.46 26.75 -67.21
N GLN A 140 -19.52 27.03 -67.97
CA GLN A 140 -20.94 26.73 -67.70
C GLN A 140 -21.47 25.38 -68.21
N THR A 141 -22.64 24.99 -67.69
CA THR A 141 -23.55 23.94 -68.17
C THR A 141 -24.28 24.30 -69.47
N ARG A 142 -24.51 23.32 -70.36
CA ARG A 142 -25.70 23.28 -71.25
C ARG A 142 -26.06 21.87 -71.73
N ILE A 143 -27.35 21.68 -72.00
CA ILE A 143 -28.06 20.51 -72.57
C ILE A 143 -29.34 21.08 -73.22
N ILE A 144 -30.10 20.43 -74.11
CA ILE A 144 -30.19 19.08 -74.75
C ILE A 144 -30.61 19.36 -76.23
N PRO A 145 -31.02 18.41 -77.12
CA PRO A 145 -30.92 16.92 -77.18
C PRO A 145 -30.05 16.48 -78.42
N VAL A 146 -30.03 15.28 -79.05
CA VAL A 146 -31.09 14.41 -79.67
C VAL A 146 -30.56 12.99 -80.00
N SER A 147 -31.45 11.99 -79.83
CA SER A 147 -31.52 10.62 -80.40
C SER A 147 -30.29 9.74 -80.68
N ALA A 148 -30.32 8.53 -80.08
CA ALA A 148 -30.02 7.28 -80.79
C ALA A 148 -30.87 6.13 -80.21
N THR A 149 -31.72 5.49 -81.03
CA THR A 149 -32.62 4.39 -80.61
C THR A 149 -31.94 3.04 -80.78
N ALA A 150 -32.02 2.17 -79.78
CA ALA A 150 -31.46 0.81 -79.83
C ALA A 150 -32.37 -0.25 -79.19
N THR A 151 -33.66 -0.27 -79.56
CA THR A 151 -34.59 -1.34 -79.16
C THR A 151 -34.17 -2.66 -79.80
N ARG A 152 -33.58 -3.59 -79.03
CA ARG A 152 -33.22 -4.92 -79.53
C ARG A 152 -34.21 -5.97 -79.02
N ALA A 153 -35.15 -6.36 -79.89
CA ALA A 153 -36.20 -7.33 -79.60
C ALA A 153 -35.64 -8.73 -79.29
N ILE A 154 -36.41 -9.50 -78.52
CA ILE A 154 -36.12 -10.91 -78.22
C ILE A 154 -36.40 -11.74 -79.48
N SER A 155 -35.34 -12.29 -80.09
CA SER A 155 -35.47 -13.14 -81.28
C SER A 155 -35.83 -14.57 -80.89
N THR A 156 -37.06 -14.98 -81.19
CA THR A 156 -37.51 -16.38 -81.01
C THR A 156 -37.04 -17.26 -82.17
N THR A 157 -35.99 -18.05 -81.95
CA THR A 157 -35.55 -19.07 -82.91
C THR A 157 -36.12 -20.45 -82.55
N THR A 158 -37.28 -20.78 -83.14
CA THR A 158 -37.81 -22.15 -83.17
C THR A 158 -36.93 -23.00 -84.10
N ALA A 159 -36.42 -24.14 -83.64
CA ALA A 159 -35.56 -25.01 -84.44
C ALA A 159 -35.77 -26.51 -84.12
N THR A 160 -36.22 -27.26 -85.13
CA THR A 160 -36.49 -28.71 -85.06
C THR A 160 -36.52 -29.28 -86.49
N PRO A 161 -36.14 -30.55 -86.73
CA PRO A 161 -34.80 -31.10 -86.46
C PRO A 161 -34.23 -31.88 -87.66
N THR A 162 -32.91 -32.08 -87.75
CA THR A 162 -32.35 -33.24 -88.49
C THR A 162 -30.93 -33.61 -88.05
N ALA A 163 -30.81 -34.59 -87.14
CA ALA A 163 -29.63 -35.45 -86.98
C ALA A 163 -29.95 -36.59 -85.99
N THR A 164 -29.48 -37.80 -86.26
CA THR A 164 -29.68 -39.00 -85.44
C THR A 164 -28.89 -39.00 -84.14
N GLY A 165 -29.51 -39.42 -83.03
CA GLY A 165 -28.80 -40.17 -81.97
C GLY A 165 -28.08 -39.37 -80.87
N ALA A 166 -28.76 -38.44 -80.18
CA ALA A 166 -28.27 -37.89 -78.91
C ALA A 166 -29.39 -37.70 -77.87
N PRO A 167 -29.15 -37.97 -76.57
CA PRO A 167 -30.12 -37.70 -75.52
C PRO A 167 -30.22 -36.19 -75.26
N SER A 168 -31.27 -35.59 -75.80
CA SER A 168 -31.64 -34.21 -75.51
C SER A 168 -32.31 -34.12 -74.14
N GLY A 169 -31.93 -33.10 -73.36
CA GLY A 169 -32.66 -32.68 -72.17
C GLY A 169 -33.41 -31.38 -72.44
N ALA A 170 -34.46 -31.12 -71.67
CA ALA A 170 -35.09 -29.82 -71.59
C ALA A 170 -34.96 -29.28 -70.16
N ILE A 171 -34.65 -27.98 -70.03
CA ILE A 171 -34.59 -27.27 -68.75
C ILE A 171 -35.65 -26.17 -68.76
N ALA A 172 -36.57 -26.22 -67.81
CA ALA A 172 -37.51 -25.14 -67.52
C ALA A 172 -37.19 -24.57 -66.12
N ILE A 173 -37.36 -23.26 -65.92
CA ILE A 173 -37.08 -22.60 -64.65
C ILE A 173 -38.20 -21.62 -64.32
N THR A 174 -38.67 -21.67 -63.07
CA THR A 174 -39.75 -20.85 -62.54
C THR A 174 -39.37 -20.27 -61.17
N PRO A 175 -39.49 -18.95 -60.95
CA PRO A 175 -39.71 -17.89 -61.96
C PRO A 175 -38.51 -17.74 -62.92
N ARG A 176 -38.58 -16.79 -63.87
CA ARG A 176 -37.46 -16.49 -64.79
C ARG A 176 -36.59 -15.31 -64.34
N GLU A 177 -37.13 -14.43 -63.50
CA GLU A 177 -36.45 -13.28 -62.92
C GLU A 177 -36.89 -13.09 -61.46
N LEU A 178 -35.96 -12.70 -60.57
CA LEU A 178 -36.26 -12.27 -59.21
C LEU A 178 -35.46 -11.00 -58.83
N LEU A 179 -36.02 -10.25 -57.89
CA LEU A 179 -35.33 -9.20 -57.15
C LEU A 179 -34.72 -9.81 -55.88
N VAL A 180 -33.49 -9.42 -55.55
CA VAL A 180 -32.79 -9.80 -54.32
C VAL A 180 -32.14 -8.58 -53.68
N THR A 181 -32.15 -8.53 -52.35
CA THR A 181 -31.42 -7.51 -51.59
C THR A 181 -29.94 -7.93 -51.48
N PRO A 182 -28.95 -7.00 -51.46
CA PRO A 182 -27.57 -7.36 -51.13
C PRO A 182 -27.48 -8.13 -49.81
N GLY A 183 -26.74 -9.24 -49.79
CA GLY A 183 -26.64 -10.16 -48.65
C GLY A 183 -27.74 -11.23 -48.57
N GLU A 184 -28.83 -11.12 -49.35
CA GLU A 184 -29.95 -12.07 -49.35
C GLU A 184 -29.88 -13.10 -50.49
N ARG A 185 -30.86 -14.02 -50.51
CA ARG A 185 -30.92 -15.13 -51.47
C ARG A 185 -32.21 -15.17 -52.29
N ALA A 186 -32.07 -15.36 -53.61
CA ALA A 186 -33.16 -15.66 -54.53
C ALA A 186 -33.23 -17.16 -54.81
N SER A 187 -34.43 -17.74 -54.80
CA SER A 187 -34.67 -19.19 -54.96
C SER A 187 -35.54 -19.49 -56.17
N TYR A 188 -35.09 -20.41 -57.02
CA TYR A 188 -35.69 -20.76 -58.30
C TYR A 188 -35.92 -22.28 -58.37
N THR A 189 -37.07 -22.71 -58.88
CA THR A 189 -37.34 -24.12 -59.16
C THR A 189 -36.92 -24.44 -60.59
N ILE A 190 -35.94 -25.33 -60.73
CA ILE A 190 -35.53 -25.92 -62.01
C ILE A 190 -36.28 -27.23 -62.19
N THR A 191 -36.91 -27.41 -63.35
CA THR A 191 -37.46 -28.68 -63.83
C THR A 191 -36.60 -29.18 -64.98
N ILE A 192 -36.13 -30.42 -64.88
CA ILE A 192 -35.28 -31.09 -65.86
C ILE A 192 -36.07 -32.25 -66.46
N THR A 193 -36.20 -32.31 -67.78
CA THR A 193 -36.92 -33.38 -68.50
C THR A 193 -35.97 -34.09 -69.45
N ASN A 194 -35.87 -35.41 -69.35
CA ASN A 194 -35.23 -36.27 -70.35
C ASN A 194 -36.21 -36.45 -71.52
N THR A 195 -35.91 -35.93 -72.72
CA THR A 195 -36.81 -36.07 -73.87
C THR A 195 -36.51 -37.32 -74.71
N SER A 196 -35.53 -38.14 -74.31
CA SER A 196 -35.10 -39.33 -75.04
C SER A 196 -35.90 -40.59 -74.65
N ALA A 197 -35.81 -41.62 -75.50
CA ALA A 197 -36.44 -42.92 -75.31
C ALA A 197 -35.68 -43.86 -74.35
N TYR A 198 -34.57 -43.41 -73.74
CA TYR A 198 -33.72 -44.21 -72.86
C TYR A 198 -33.50 -43.49 -71.52
N PRO A 199 -33.14 -44.19 -70.43
CA PRO A 199 -32.68 -43.55 -69.21
C PRO A 199 -31.40 -42.73 -69.46
N VAL A 200 -31.28 -41.58 -68.78
CA VAL A 200 -30.15 -40.66 -68.93
C VAL A 200 -29.64 -40.24 -67.55
N THR A 201 -28.34 -40.42 -67.31
CA THR A 201 -27.63 -39.77 -66.20
C THR A 201 -27.05 -38.44 -66.68
N LEU A 202 -27.33 -37.37 -65.95
CA LEU A 202 -26.90 -36.01 -66.27
C LEU A 202 -26.42 -35.26 -65.02
N THR A 203 -25.53 -34.30 -65.24
CA THR A 203 -25.01 -33.38 -64.21
C THR A 203 -25.32 -31.95 -64.62
N LEU A 204 -25.96 -31.21 -63.71
CA LEU A 204 -26.11 -29.76 -63.82
C LEU A 204 -24.87 -29.03 -63.27
N ALA A 205 -24.45 -27.98 -63.96
CA ALA A 205 -23.50 -26.97 -63.48
C ALA A 205 -24.13 -25.57 -63.59
N THR A 206 -23.66 -24.62 -62.78
CA THR A 206 -24.12 -23.22 -62.81
C THR A 206 -22.95 -22.23 -62.86
N SER A 207 -23.18 -21.05 -63.42
CA SER A 207 -22.18 -19.97 -63.50
C SER A 207 -22.84 -18.59 -63.57
N ASP A 208 -22.33 -17.63 -62.80
CA ASP A 208 -22.85 -16.27 -62.68
C ASP A 208 -21.97 -15.24 -63.41
N ASP A 209 -22.56 -14.38 -64.24
CA ASP A 209 -21.82 -13.34 -64.99
C ASP A 209 -21.30 -12.17 -64.11
N ARG A 210 -21.73 -12.11 -62.84
CA ARG A 210 -21.23 -11.19 -61.81
C ARG A 210 -20.54 -11.90 -60.63
N ALA A 211 -20.08 -13.14 -60.78
CA ALA A 211 -19.23 -13.79 -59.77
C ALA A 211 -17.98 -12.93 -59.47
N PRO A 212 -17.52 -12.81 -58.20
CA PRO A 212 -18.03 -13.47 -56.99
C PRO A 212 -19.14 -12.70 -56.26
N LEU A 213 -19.60 -11.55 -56.76
CA LEU A 213 -20.69 -10.76 -56.12
C LEU A 213 -22.05 -11.48 -56.14
N PHE A 214 -22.19 -12.50 -56.98
CA PHE A 214 -23.30 -13.44 -57.00
C PHE A 214 -22.75 -14.87 -57.00
N ALA A 215 -23.40 -15.76 -56.26
CA ALA A 215 -23.03 -17.16 -56.16
C ALA A 215 -24.26 -18.07 -56.24
N SER A 216 -24.34 -18.84 -57.34
CA SER A 216 -25.32 -19.89 -57.56
C SER A 216 -24.94 -21.22 -56.88
N ALA A 217 -25.94 -21.89 -56.31
CA ALA A 217 -25.83 -23.23 -55.75
C ALA A 217 -27.09 -24.07 -56.08
N LEU A 218 -26.91 -25.36 -56.35
CA LEU A 218 -28.00 -26.30 -56.60
C LEU A 218 -28.23 -27.21 -55.39
N SER A 219 -29.49 -27.42 -54.99
CA SER A 219 -29.83 -28.41 -53.95
C SER A 219 -29.55 -29.84 -54.39
N ARG A 220 -29.49 -30.10 -55.70
CA ARG A 220 -29.06 -31.36 -56.31
C ARG A 220 -28.48 -31.11 -57.71
N ALA A 221 -27.25 -31.56 -57.96
CA ALA A 221 -26.61 -31.43 -59.28
C ALA A 221 -26.75 -32.69 -60.17
N ASN A 222 -26.79 -33.90 -59.58
CA ASN A 222 -26.72 -35.16 -60.31
C ASN A 222 -28.07 -35.90 -60.36
N PHE A 223 -28.49 -36.31 -61.56
CA PHE A 223 -29.78 -36.96 -61.80
C PHE A 223 -29.61 -38.18 -62.70
N THR A 224 -30.35 -39.24 -62.40
CA THR A 224 -30.64 -40.31 -63.35
C THR A 224 -32.14 -40.26 -63.60
N LEU A 225 -32.53 -39.93 -64.84
CA LEU A 225 -33.93 -39.79 -65.25
C LEU A 225 -34.31 -41.00 -66.11
N PRO A 226 -35.48 -41.63 -65.91
CA PRO A 226 -35.98 -42.65 -66.82
C PRO A 226 -36.31 -42.04 -68.19
N ALA A 227 -36.51 -42.90 -69.20
CA ALA A 227 -36.98 -42.48 -70.52
C ALA A 227 -38.25 -41.61 -70.41
N ARG A 228 -38.27 -40.46 -71.09
CA ARG A 228 -39.35 -39.44 -71.03
C ARG A 228 -39.66 -38.87 -69.63
N GLY A 229 -38.86 -39.15 -68.61
CA GLY A 229 -39.07 -38.72 -67.22
C GLY A 229 -38.58 -37.30 -66.93
N ALA A 230 -39.04 -36.75 -65.81
CA ALA A 230 -38.62 -35.44 -65.31
C ALA A 230 -38.31 -35.46 -63.80
N ALA A 231 -37.51 -34.50 -63.33
CA ALA A 231 -37.24 -34.24 -61.92
C ALA A 231 -37.06 -32.73 -61.67
N THR A 232 -37.11 -32.31 -60.40
CA THR A 232 -36.92 -30.92 -59.99
C THR A 232 -35.73 -30.74 -59.04
N THR A 233 -35.22 -29.51 -58.97
CA THR A 233 -34.24 -29.07 -57.96
C THR A 233 -34.36 -27.56 -57.73
N THR A 234 -33.76 -27.08 -56.65
CA THR A 234 -33.71 -25.65 -56.30
C THR A 234 -32.36 -25.08 -56.70
N LEU A 235 -32.38 -24.00 -57.46
CA LEU A 235 -31.25 -23.09 -57.62
C LEU A 235 -31.42 -21.94 -56.63
N THR A 236 -30.43 -21.79 -55.76
CA THR A 236 -30.32 -20.67 -54.82
C THR A 236 -29.20 -19.76 -55.30
N ILE A 237 -29.49 -18.49 -55.55
CA ILE A 237 -28.50 -17.47 -55.92
C ILE A 237 -28.37 -16.52 -54.72
N SER A 238 -27.17 -16.46 -54.13
CA SER A 238 -26.86 -15.50 -53.06
C SER A 238 -26.25 -14.25 -53.68
N ALA A 239 -26.70 -13.06 -53.27
CA ALA A 239 -26.01 -11.81 -53.56
C ALA A 239 -25.07 -11.45 -52.40
N ASP A 240 -23.85 -11.01 -52.70
CA ASP A 240 -22.93 -10.50 -51.68
C ASP A 240 -23.48 -9.22 -51.02
N ALA A 241 -23.09 -8.95 -49.77
CA ALA A 241 -23.53 -7.75 -49.04
C ALA A 241 -23.04 -6.44 -49.70
N ASN A 242 -21.95 -6.49 -50.47
CA ASN A 242 -21.38 -5.36 -51.21
C ASN A 242 -21.86 -5.31 -52.68
N ALA A 243 -22.71 -6.26 -53.10
CA ALA A 243 -23.27 -6.27 -54.45
C ALA A 243 -24.09 -5.00 -54.68
N SER A 244 -23.74 -4.24 -55.72
CA SER A 244 -24.29 -2.90 -55.97
C SER A 244 -24.45 -2.61 -57.48
N GLY A 245 -25.19 -1.54 -57.79
CA GLY A 245 -25.46 -1.06 -59.15
C GLY A 245 -26.57 -1.81 -59.90
N ASP A 246 -27.17 -1.15 -60.90
CA ASP A 246 -28.41 -1.59 -61.56
C ASP A 246 -28.24 -2.74 -62.58
N ARG A 247 -27.05 -3.33 -62.72
CA ARG A 247 -26.79 -4.41 -63.70
C ARG A 247 -27.32 -5.76 -63.20
N VAL A 248 -28.19 -6.38 -64.00
CA VAL A 248 -28.70 -7.75 -63.81
C VAL A 248 -27.54 -8.75 -63.70
N ASN A 249 -27.64 -9.72 -62.77
CA ASN A 249 -26.83 -10.95 -62.79
C ASN A 249 -27.56 -12.02 -63.61
N MET A 250 -26.88 -12.61 -64.59
CA MET A 250 -27.36 -13.69 -65.43
C MET A 250 -26.66 -14.99 -65.02
N THR A 251 -27.41 -15.87 -64.35
CA THR A 251 -26.94 -17.21 -64.00
C THR A 251 -27.27 -18.16 -65.14
N SER A 252 -26.25 -18.77 -65.75
CA SER A 252 -26.44 -19.92 -66.64
C SER A 252 -26.56 -21.21 -65.85
N ILE A 253 -27.47 -22.08 -66.27
CA ILE A 253 -27.64 -23.47 -65.84
C ILE A 253 -27.34 -24.34 -67.07
N VAL A 254 -26.41 -25.28 -66.94
CA VAL A 254 -25.96 -26.16 -68.03
C VAL A 254 -26.16 -27.61 -67.62
N ALA A 255 -26.91 -28.38 -68.42
CA ALA A 255 -27.02 -29.83 -68.27
C ALA A 255 -26.00 -30.53 -69.17
N THR A 256 -25.17 -31.37 -68.58
CA THR A 256 -24.18 -32.20 -69.29
C THR A 256 -24.50 -33.69 -69.18
N VAL A 257 -24.22 -34.44 -70.23
CA VAL A 257 -24.28 -35.91 -70.27
C VAL A 257 -22.94 -36.41 -70.77
N ASN A 258 -22.23 -37.19 -69.94
CA ASN A 258 -20.85 -37.63 -70.19
C ASN A 258 -19.91 -36.48 -70.59
N GLY A 259 -20.01 -35.35 -69.89
CA GLY A 259 -19.20 -34.14 -70.13
C GLY A 259 -19.65 -33.24 -71.29
N ILE A 260 -20.60 -33.68 -72.11
CA ILE A 260 -21.09 -32.91 -73.28
C ILE A 260 -22.34 -32.12 -72.89
N GLU A 261 -22.38 -30.82 -73.15
CA GLU A 261 -23.57 -29.96 -72.97
C GLU A 261 -24.74 -30.45 -73.84
N ARG A 262 -25.91 -30.64 -73.22
CA ARG A 262 -27.15 -31.11 -73.86
C ARG A 262 -28.31 -30.12 -73.75
N ALA A 263 -28.27 -29.22 -72.77
CA ALA A 263 -29.26 -28.16 -72.61
C ALA A 263 -28.69 -27.01 -71.77
N ARG A 264 -29.16 -25.79 -72.04
CA ARG A 264 -28.84 -24.58 -71.28
C ARG A 264 -30.10 -23.76 -71.04
N ALA A 265 -30.19 -23.17 -69.86
CA ALA A 265 -31.18 -22.15 -69.52
C ALA A 265 -30.50 -21.06 -68.68
N ASN A 266 -31.07 -19.85 -68.67
CA ASN A 266 -30.56 -18.74 -67.86
C ASN A 266 -31.69 -18.17 -66.99
N VAL A 267 -31.35 -17.65 -65.81
CA VAL A 267 -32.23 -16.80 -64.99
C VAL A 267 -31.59 -15.44 -64.74
N ALA A 268 -32.45 -14.42 -64.58
CA ALA A 268 -32.05 -13.06 -64.25
C ALA A 268 -32.25 -12.80 -62.75
N THR A 269 -31.23 -12.27 -62.06
CA THR A 269 -31.37 -11.79 -60.68
C THR A 269 -30.99 -10.30 -60.64
N ARG A 270 -31.88 -9.44 -60.13
CA ARG A 270 -31.62 -8.00 -59.98
C ARG A 270 -31.43 -7.62 -58.53
N LEU A 271 -30.55 -6.65 -58.29
CA LEU A 271 -30.45 -5.99 -56.99
C LEU A 271 -31.64 -5.06 -56.77
N LEU A 272 -32.26 -5.16 -55.60
CA LEU A 272 -33.30 -4.25 -55.17
C LEU A 272 -32.67 -3.01 -54.53
N ASN A 273 -32.43 -1.99 -55.35
CA ASN A 273 -31.81 -0.74 -54.91
C ASN A 273 -32.83 0.17 -54.18
N VAL A 274 -32.94 -0.04 -52.86
CA VAL A 274 -33.67 0.80 -51.89
C VAL A 274 -32.68 1.70 -51.15
N GLU A 275 -33.02 2.97 -51.00
CA GLU A 275 -32.24 3.97 -50.27
C GLU A 275 -33.04 4.47 -49.07
N PHE A 276 -32.43 4.41 -47.88
CA PHE A 276 -33.01 4.83 -46.60
C PHE A 276 -32.31 6.09 -46.09
N THR A 277 -33.08 7.04 -45.58
CA THR A 277 -32.58 8.27 -44.93
C THR A 277 -33.08 8.34 -43.49
N ARG A 278 -32.30 8.96 -42.59
CA ARG A 278 -32.71 9.21 -41.20
C ARG A 278 -32.08 10.49 -40.65
N THR A 279 -32.83 11.24 -39.85
CA THR A 279 -32.36 12.39 -39.06
C THR A 279 -32.98 12.36 -37.67
N LEU A 280 -32.25 12.84 -36.66
CA LEU A 280 -32.67 12.89 -35.27
C LEU A 280 -32.49 14.32 -34.75
N ASN A 281 -33.59 14.91 -34.27
CA ASN A 281 -33.67 16.32 -33.87
C ASN A 281 -34.16 16.41 -32.41
N GLY A 282 -33.76 17.47 -31.69
CA GLY A 282 -34.29 17.72 -30.35
C GLY A 282 -33.42 18.63 -29.49
N ILE A 283 -33.90 18.96 -28.30
CA ILE A 283 -33.13 19.73 -27.32
C ILE A 283 -32.08 18.81 -26.70
N GLY A 284 -30.80 19.14 -26.85
CA GLY A 284 -29.69 18.28 -26.42
C GLY A 284 -29.39 17.15 -27.39
N VAL A 285 -29.56 17.40 -28.70
CA VAL A 285 -29.14 16.51 -29.79
C VAL A 285 -28.03 17.17 -30.63
N ALA A 286 -26.93 16.46 -30.86
CA ALA A 286 -25.83 16.86 -31.75
C ALA A 286 -25.09 15.61 -32.25
N ASP A 287 -24.73 15.53 -33.53
CA ASP A 287 -23.90 14.45 -34.13
C ASP A 287 -24.29 13.00 -33.71
N HIS A 288 -25.60 12.73 -33.68
CA HIS A 288 -26.22 11.46 -33.24
C HIS A 288 -26.12 11.14 -31.73
N ASN A 289 -25.72 12.11 -30.92
CA ASN A 289 -25.72 12.04 -29.46
C ASN A 289 -26.97 12.71 -28.88
N VAL A 290 -27.54 12.16 -27.78
CA VAL A 290 -28.79 12.62 -27.16
C VAL A 290 -28.66 12.68 -25.62
N ALA A 291 -29.23 13.67 -24.94
CA ALA A 291 -29.26 13.66 -23.47
C ALA A 291 -30.28 12.61 -22.92
N PRO A 292 -29.92 11.75 -21.93
CA PRO A 292 -30.84 10.76 -21.34
C PRO A 292 -32.15 11.34 -20.80
N GLY A 293 -33.25 10.60 -20.95
CA GLY A 293 -34.58 11.02 -20.49
C GLY A 293 -35.22 12.15 -21.31
N THR A 294 -34.53 12.68 -22.33
CA THR A 294 -35.09 13.74 -23.20
C THR A 294 -36.02 13.18 -24.27
N ARG A 295 -36.96 14.02 -24.69
CA ARG A 295 -37.89 13.79 -25.81
C ARG A 295 -37.23 14.29 -27.09
N VAL A 296 -37.16 13.43 -28.12
CA VAL A 296 -36.49 13.69 -29.40
C VAL A 296 -37.34 13.24 -30.58
N GLU A 297 -37.23 13.96 -31.69
CA GLU A 297 -37.93 13.70 -32.95
C GLU A 297 -37.03 12.86 -33.86
N MET A 298 -37.53 11.71 -34.29
CA MET A 298 -36.90 10.88 -35.32
C MET A 298 -37.66 11.07 -36.64
N ARG A 299 -36.94 11.32 -37.74
CA ARG A 299 -37.49 11.28 -39.09
C ARG A 299 -36.76 10.22 -39.89
N VAL A 300 -37.51 9.32 -40.52
CA VAL A 300 -37.02 8.30 -41.46
C VAL A 300 -37.60 8.52 -42.85
N GLY A 301 -36.87 8.08 -43.87
CA GLY A 301 -37.30 8.10 -45.26
C GLY A 301 -36.88 6.83 -45.99
N VAL A 302 -37.67 6.46 -47.00
CA VAL A 302 -37.36 5.37 -47.92
C VAL A 302 -37.68 5.77 -49.36
N SER A 303 -36.85 5.33 -50.30
CA SER A 303 -37.08 5.42 -51.74
C SER A 303 -36.57 4.17 -52.45
N ALA A 304 -37.14 3.83 -53.60
CA ALA A 304 -36.70 2.71 -54.42
C ALA A 304 -36.48 3.16 -55.87
N ARG A 305 -35.44 2.64 -56.53
CA ARG A 305 -35.13 3.00 -57.94
C ARG A 305 -36.10 2.42 -58.97
N LEU A 306 -36.89 1.43 -58.57
CA LEU A 306 -37.95 0.79 -59.34
C LEU A 306 -39.27 0.88 -58.56
N PRO A 307 -40.44 0.84 -59.22
CA PRO A 307 -41.72 0.88 -58.51
C PRO A 307 -41.93 -0.41 -57.71
N ILE A 308 -42.44 -0.30 -56.49
CA ILE A 308 -42.75 -1.45 -55.62
C ILE A 308 -44.15 -1.31 -55.03
N SER A 309 -45.04 -2.26 -55.35
CA SER A 309 -46.41 -2.26 -54.85
C SER A 309 -46.57 -2.88 -53.45
N GLY A 310 -47.58 -2.41 -52.72
CA GLY A 310 -48.04 -3.00 -51.45
C GLY A 310 -46.99 -3.10 -50.34
N VAL A 311 -46.13 -2.10 -50.17
CA VAL A 311 -45.05 -2.08 -49.17
C VAL A 311 -45.44 -1.37 -47.86
N ALA A 312 -44.85 -1.84 -46.77
CA ALA A 312 -44.80 -1.17 -45.47
C ALA A 312 -43.36 -0.78 -45.12
N LEU A 313 -43.20 0.41 -44.54
CA LEU A 313 -41.96 0.88 -43.91
C LEU A 313 -42.05 0.59 -42.41
N ALA A 314 -41.02 -0.06 -41.87
CA ALA A 314 -40.81 -0.25 -40.44
C ALA A 314 -39.56 0.50 -39.97
N ASP A 315 -39.57 1.01 -38.74
CA ASP A 315 -38.37 1.50 -38.07
C ASP A 315 -38.23 0.84 -36.69
N PHE A 316 -37.09 0.17 -36.47
CA PHE A 316 -36.82 -0.64 -35.29
C PHE A 316 -36.13 0.20 -34.20
N ILE A 317 -36.68 0.09 -33.00
CA ILE A 317 -36.41 0.94 -31.84
C ILE A 317 -35.69 0.11 -30.78
N PRO A 318 -34.41 0.42 -30.47
CA PRO A 318 -33.64 -0.31 -29.49
C PRO A 318 -34.28 -0.33 -28.09
N ARG A 319 -34.21 -1.49 -27.44
CA ARG A 319 -34.76 -1.73 -26.10
C ARG A 319 -34.31 -0.66 -25.09
N GLY A 320 -35.29 -0.01 -24.46
CA GLY A 320 -35.09 1.06 -23.47
C GLY A 320 -35.56 2.44 -23.96
N TRP A 321 -35.64 2.65 -25.27
CA TRP A 321 -36.32 3.82 -25.82
C TRP A 321 -37.85 3.65 -25.71
N THR A 322 -38.56 4.74 -25.42
CA THR A 322 -40.02 4.74 -25.27
C THR A 322 -40.64 5.53 -26.41
N VAL A 323 -41.63 4.96 -27.12
CA VAL A 323 -42.41 5.72 -28.11
C VAL A 323 -43.27 6.75 -27.39
N ALA A 324 -43.10 8.01 -27.77
CA ALA A 324 -43.77 9.16 -27.15
C ALA A 324 -44.82 9.79 -28.07
N ASP A 325 -44.69 9.56 -29.38
CA ASP A 325 -45.71 9.65 -30.43
C ASP A 325 -45.25 8.74 -31.59
N ALA A 326 -46.15 7.93 -32.16
CA ALA A 326 -45.85 7.02 -33.26
C ALA A 326 -45.99 7.65 -34.66
N GLY A 327 -46.43 8.91 -34.77
CA GLY A 327 -46.50 9.61 -36.06
C GLY A 327 -47.42 8.92 -37.08
N GLY A 328 -48.57 8.43 -36.62
CA GLY A 328 -49.53 7.68 -37.44
C GLY A 328 -49.11 6.25 -37.83
N GLY A 329 -48.04 5.71 -37.22
CA GLY A 329 -47.64 4.31 -37.39
C GLY A 329 -48.18 3.39 -36.30
N ALA A 330 -48.30 2.10 -36.59
CA ALA A 330 -48.64 1.06 -35.62
C ALA A 330 -47.39 0.64 -34.83
N ILE A 331 -47.48 0.57 -33.51
CA ILE A 331 -46.39 0.07 -32.66
C ILE A 331 -46.53 -1.46 -32.55
N ASN A 332 -45.57 -2.18 -33.14
CA ASN A 332 -45.55 -3.64 -33.20
C ASN A 332 -44.26 -4.16 -32.53
N ALA A 333 -44.36 -4.62 -31.28
CA ALA A 333 -43.24 -5.06 -30.45
C ALA A 333 -42.11 -4.01 -30.32
N ASP A 334 -41.02 -4.15 -31.07
CA ASP A 334 -39.84 -3.30 -31.06
C ASP A 334 -39.73 -2.38 -32.29
N LYS A 335 -40.78 -2.23 -33.09
CA LYS A 335 -40.83 -1.31 -34.24
C LYS A 335 -42.08 -0.42 -34.27
N ILE A 336 -41.98 0.71 -34.98
CA ILE A 336 -43.14 1.42 -35.54
C ILE A 336 -43.26 1.06 -37.01
N GLU A 337 -44.48 0.87 -37.51
CA GLU A 337 -44.76 0.39 -38.86
C GLU A 337 -45.85 1.23 -39.55
N TRP A 338 -45.55 1.68 -40.77
CA TRP A 338 -46.46 2.45 -41.62
C TRP A 338 -46.69 1.71 -42.94
N SER A 339 -47.95 1.39 -43.25
CA SER A 339 -48.31 1.01 -44.62
C SER A 339 -48.07 2.21 -45.55
N LEU A 340 -47.36 1.99 -46.66
CA LEU A 340 -47.11 3.01 -47.68
C LEU A 340 -47.95 2.80 -48.95
N GLY A 341 -48.43 1.57 -49.18
CA GLY A 341 -49.06 1.20 -50.45
C GLY A 341 -48.00 1.06 -51.54
N ASP A 342 -48.17 1.77 -52.66
CA ASP A 342 -47.30 1.66 -53.82
C ASP A 342 -46.23 2.76 -53.84
N LEU A 343 -44.97 2.36 -53.74
CA LEU A 343 -43.81 3.24 -53.79
C LEU A 343 -43.37 3.43 -55.25
N ALA A 344 -43.60 4.61 -55.81
CA ALA A 344 -43.18 4.94 -57.18
C ALA A 344 -41.65 5.04 -57.32
N ALA A 345 -41.13 4.77 -58.52
CA ALA A 345 -39.70 4.84 -58.81
C ALA A 345 -39.12 6.24 -58.54
N GLY A 346 -38.09 6.30 -57.71
CA GLY A 346 -37.42 7.54 -57.30
C GLY A 346 -38.17 8.37 -56.24
N ALA A 347 -39.35 7.94 -55.78
CA ALA A 347 -40.11 8.69 -54.78
C ALA A 347 -39.53 8.52 -53.37
N MET A 348 -39.15 9.63 -52.71
CA MET A 348 -38.79 9.67 -51.29
C MET A 348 -40.05 9.84 -50.44
N VAL A 349 -40.41 8.81 -49.67
CA VAL A 349 -41.50 8.86 -48.70
C VAL A 349 -40.90 8.94 -47.30
N THR A 350 -41.25 9.96 -46.52
CA THR A 350 -40.78 10.13 -45.12
C THR A 350 -41.88 9.94 -44.08
N ARG A 351 -41.48 9.56 -42.88
CA ARG A 351 -42.29 9.52 -41.65
C ARG A 351 -41.51 10.17 -40.50
N THR A 352 -42.22 10.85 -39.61
CA THR A 352 -41.65 11.52 -38.44
C THR A 352 -42.39 11.00 -37.20
N TYR A 353 -41.66 10.66 -36.15
CA TYR A 353 -42.21 10.15 -34.89
C TYR A 353 -41.37 10.64 -33.70
N THR A 354 -41.90 10.54 -32.48
CA THR A 354 -41.22 11.06 -31.29
C THR A 354 -40.88 9.95 -30.31
N LEU A 355 -39.65 9.97 -29.78
CA LEU A 355 -39.17 9.08 -28.73
C LEU A 355 -38.89 9.84 -27.43
N ILE A 356 -38.86 9.12 -26.33
CA ILE A 356 -38.14 9.47 -25.11
C ILE A 356 -36.93 8.54 -25.00
N SER A 357 -35.75 9.13 -24.85
CA SER A 357 -34.49 8.40 -24.66
C SER A 357 -34.41 7.74 -23.27
N PRO A 358 -33.81 6.56 -23.13
CA PRO A 358 -33.75 5.85 -21.85
C PRO A 358 -33.05 6.67 -20.76
N ALA A 359 -33.60 6.61 -19.54
CA ALA A 359 -32.80 6.81 -18.33
C ALA A 359 -31.77 5.66 -18.26
N ARG A 360 -30.49 5.99 -18.04
CA ARG A 360 -29.37 5.13 -18.49
C ARG A 360 -28.47 4.64 -17.35
N SER A 361 -27.97 3.43 -17.52
CA SER A 361 -26.90 2.80 -16.74
C SER A 361 -25.50 3.05 -17.35
N ASN A 362 -24.47 2.50 -16.69
CA ASN A 362 -23.03 2.62 -17.00
C ASN A 362 -22.47 1.21 -17.36
N PRO A 363 -21.63 1.05 -18.41
CA PRO A 363 -21.14 2.05 -19.36
C PRO A 363 -22.26 2.51 -20.32
N ALA A 364 -21.93 3.40 -21.25
CA ALA A 364 -22.85 4.03 -22.19
C ALA A 364 -23.33 3.08 -23.34
N PRO A 365 -24.52 2.41 -23.27
CA PRO A 365 -25.00 1.57 -24.38
C PRO A 365 -25.26 2.39 -25.64
N GLN A 366 -24.46 2.19 -26.69
CA GLN A 366 -24.77 2.67 -28.03
C GLN A 366 -26.04 1.95 -28.55
N PHE A 367 -26.95 2.68 -29.16
CA PHE A 367 -28.23 2.17 -29.65
C PHE A 367 -28.24 2.11 -31.18
N GLN A 368 -28.62 0.96 -31.75
CA GLN A 368 -28.58 0.73 -33.20
C GLN A 368 -29.99 0.74 -33.82
N PHE A 369 -30.37 1.88 -34.40
CA PHE A 369 -31.63 2.03 -35.13
C PHE A 369 -31.48 1.54 -36.57
N HIS A 370 -32.42 0.74 -37.07
CA HIS A 370 -32.46 0.31 -38.48
C HIS A 370 -33.89 0.32 -39.01
N SER A 371 -34.05 0.69 -40.29
CA SER A 371 -35.35 0.70 -40.97
C SER A 371 -35.45 -0.52 -41.89
N ALA A 372 -36.67 -0.96 -42.19
CA ALA A 372 -36.92 -1.97 -43.20
C ALA A 372 -38.09 -1.60 -44.11
N LEU A 373 -38.03 -2.02 -45.38
CA LEU A 373 -39.12 -1.97 -46.34
C LEU A 373 -39.52 -3.41 -46.67
N THR A 374 -40.78 -3.77 -46.40
CA THR A 374 -41.24 -5.15 -46.55
C THR A 374 -42.60 -5.25 -47.24
N ASN A 375 -42.77 -6.31 -48.04
CA ASN A 375 -44.07 -6.85 -48.44
C ASN A 375 -44.00 -8.40 -48.47
N ALA A 376 -44.93 -9.07 -49.15
CA ALA A 376 -44.97 -10.54 -49.23
C ALA A 376 -43.79 -11.19 -49.98
N ILE A 377 -43.02 -10.42 -50.76
CA ILE A 377 -41.94 -10.89 -51.65
C ILE A 377 -40.60 -10.21 -51.32
N ILE A 378 -40.65 -8.96 -50.85
CA ILE A 378 -39.49 -8.07 -50.66
C ILE A 378 -39.18 -7.88 -49.18
N ARG A 379 -37.87 -7.91 -48.86
CA ARG A 379 -37.29 -7.45 -47.60
C ARG A 379 -36.02 -6.66 -47.90
N ALA A 380 -36.04 -5.35 -47.70
CA ALA A 380 -34.86 -4.50 -47.73
C ALA A 380 -34.67 -3.85 -46.35
N GLN A 381 -33.43 -3.66 -45.92
CA GLN A 381 -33.09 -3.12 -44.60
C GLN A 381 -32.01 -2.05 -44.71
N SER A 382 -32.06 -1.02 -43.87
CA SER A 382 -30.98 -0.03 -43.75
C SER A 382 -29.78 -0.63 -43.02
N ASN A 383 -28.60 -0.07 -43.27
CA ASN A 383 -27.47 -0.25 -42.34
C ASN A 383 -27.88 0.22 -40.92
N PRO A 384 -27.34 -0.40 -39.85
CA PRO A 384 -27.56 0.07 -38.48
C PRO A 384 -26.96 1.46 -38.27
N TRP A 385 -27.75 2.37 -37.71
CA TRP A 385 -27.34 3.73 -37.36
C TRP A 385 -27.15 3.84 -35.85
N GLN A 386 -25.98 4.32 -35.44
CA GLN A 386 -25.62 4.41 -34.02
C GLN A 386 -26.07 5.75 -33.44
N VAL A 387 -26.79 5.68 -32.32
CA VAL A 387 -27.17 6.82 -31.48
C VAL A 387 -26.60 6.61 -30.09
N SER A 388 -25.85 7.58 -29.59
CA SER A 388 -25.29 7.55 -28.23
C SER A 388 -26.11 8.44 -27.30
N LEU A 389 -26.04 8.20 -25.98
CA LEU A 389 -26.43 9.21 -25.01
C LEU A 389 -25.20 9.85 -24.37
N GLU A 390 -25.15 11.18 -24.33
CA GLU A 390 -24.00 11.94 -23.79
C GLU A 390 -24.39 12.80 -22.58
N HIS A 391 -23.42 13.53 -22.02
CA HIS A 391 -23.66 14.46 -20.93
C HIS A 391 -24.00 15.86 -21.47
N PRO A 392 -25.02 16.56 -20.94
CA PRO A 392 -25.31 17.95 -21.31
C PRO A 392 -24.25 18.96 -20.81
N LEU A 393 -23.18 18.50 -20.15
CA LEU A 393 -22.07 19.31 -19.65
C LEU A 393 -20.76 18.66 -20.09
N ALA A 394 -19.80 19.47 -20.55
CA ALA A 394 -18.50 18.97 -20.98
C ALA A 394 -17.35 19.63 -20.21
N VAL A 395 -16.23 18.93 -20.07
CA VAL A 395 -14.97 19.44 -19.51
C VAL A 395 -14.14 20.05 -20.65
N ALA A 396 -14.18 21.37 -20.79
CA ALA A 396 -13.48 22.08 -21.87
C ALA A 396 -11.95 22.10 -21.66
N HIS A 397 -11.51 22.36 -20.43
CA HIS A 397 -10.10 22.52 -20.06
C HIS A 397 -9.80 21.99 -18.66
N TYR A 398 -8.54 21.64 -18.40
CA TYR A 398 -8.04 21.33 -17.05
C TYR A 398 -6.69 22.00 -16.74
N ARG A 399 -6.32 22.03 -15.45
CA ARG A 399 -4.97 22.40 -15.01
C ARG A 399 -4.66 21.84 -13.63
N VAL A 400 -3.36 21.62 -13.37
CA VAL A 400 -2.85 21.14 -12.07
C VAL A 400 -2.01 22.25 -11.42
N GLY A 401 -2.13 22.42 -10.11
CA GLY A 401 -1.35 23.39 -9.34
C GLY A 401 -1.05 22.96 -7.91
N GLN A 402 -0.22 23.75 -7.23
CA GLN A 402 0.21 23.54 -5.85
C GLN A 402 -0.87 23.93 -4.84
N ASN A 403 -0.79 23.36 -3.64
CA ASN A 403 -1.54 23.87 -2.50
C ASN A 403 -0.98 25.25 -2.08
N THR A 404 -1.74 26.29 -2.39
CA THR A 404 -1.44 27.72 -2.23
C THR A 404 -2.78 28.46 -2.08
N PRO A 405 -2.82 29.72 -1.61
CA PRO A 405 -4.06 30.50 -1.54
C PRO A 405 -4.84 30.52 -2.88
N LEU A 406 -6.17 30.67 -2.79
CA LEU A 406 -7.06 30.56 -3.95
C LEU A 406 -6.86 31.67 -4.99
N ASP A 407 -6.46 32.87 -4.53
CA ASP A 407 -6.09 34.04 -5.34
C ASP A 407 -4.67 33.94 -5.95
N LYS A 408 -3.81 33.08 -5.40
CA LYS A 408 -2.38 32.95 -5.74
C LYS A 408 -2.00 31.54 -6.18
N MET A 409 -2.86 30.91 -6.97
CA MET A 409 -2.65 29.54 -7.41
C MET A 409 -1.41 29.40 -8.30
N ALA A 410 -0.35 28.79 -7.74
CA ALA A 410 0.83 28.40 -8.49
C ALA A 410 0.54 27.13 -9.32
N TYR A 411 0.39 27.28 -10.63
CA TYR A 411 0.15 26.16 -11.54
C TYR A 411 1.44 25.42 -11.89
N LEU A 412 1.39 24.08 -11.87
CA LEU A 412 2.53 23.21 -12.21
C LEU A 412 2.71 23.04 -13.73
N ALA A 413 1.71 23.44 -14.52
CA ALA A 413 1.71 23.30 -15.97
C ALA A 413 0.92 24.44 -16.65
N ALA A 414 0.97 24.49 -17.99
CA ALA A 414 0.00 25.24 -18.79
C ALA A 414 -1.40 24.61 -18.71
N THR A 415 -2.43 25.31 -19.18
CA THR A 415 -3.76 24.71 -19.38
C THR A 415 -3.64 23.49 -20.32
N ASP A 416 -4.40 22.44 -20.03
CA ASP A 416 -4.43 21.14 -20.72
C ASP A 416 -3.11 20.34 -20.77
N ALA A 417 -2.03 20.84 -20.15
CA ALA A 417 -0.75 20.15 -20.08
C ALA A 417 -0.62 19.31 -18.78
N PRO A 418 0.04 18.13 -18.81
CA PRO A 418 0.21 17.29 -17.63
C PRO A 418 0.95 18.01 -16.50
N GLY A 419 0.45 17.88 -15.27
CA GLY A 419 1.23 18.25 -14.08
C GLY A 419 2.34 17.22 -13.88
N ARG A 420 3.62 17.62 -13.98
CA ARG A 420 4.76 16.70 -13.93
C ARG A 420 5.58 16.82 -12.65
N ALA A 421 6.28 15.75 -12.32
CA ALA A 421 7.20 15.63 -11.18
C ALA A 421 6.55 15.84 -9.80
N LEU A 422 5.27 15.43 -9.64
CA LEU A 422 4.59 15.50 -8.35
C LEU A 422 5.21 14.48 -7.38
N ALA A 423 5.73 14.96 -6.25
CA ALA A 423 6.19 14.12 -5.15
C ALA A 423 5.02 13.43 -4.42
N GLN A 424 5.27 12.23 -3.88
CA GLN A 424 4.36 11.52 -2.98
C GLN A 424 4.14 12.29 -1.67
N ILE A 425 3.00 12.03 -1.01
CA ILE A 425 2.61 12.59 0.30
C ILE A 425 2.31 14.11 0.26
N GLU A 426 2.59 14.82 -0.83
CA GLU A 426 2.25 16.24 -1.02
C GLU A 426 0.80 16.49 -1.46
N SER A 427 0.35 17.73 -1.24
CA SER A 427 -0.99 18.23 -1.58
C SER A 427 -0.96 19.20 -2.76
N TYR A 428 -1.85 18.93 -3.70
CA TYR A 428 -2.01 19.59 -4.99
C TYR A 428 -3.49 19.96 -5.19
N ARG A 429 -3.78 20.66 -6.28
CA ARG A 429 -5.13 20.99 -6.72
C ARG A 429 -5.27 20.68 -8.20
N VAL A 430 -6.38 20.03 -8.56
CA VAL A 430 -6.78 19.83 -9.96
C VAL A 430 -8.04 20.64 -10.22
N ARG A 431 -8.05 21.43 -11.29
CA ARG A 431 -9.16 22.29 -11.67
C ARG A 431 -9.65 21.95 -13.08
N PHE A 432 -10.96 21.96 -13.25
CA PHE A 432 -11.67 21.69 -14.49
C PHE A 432 -12.59 22.86 -14.85
N MET A 433 -12.60 23.26 -16.12
CA MET A 433 -13.56 24.20 -16.67
C MET A 433 -14.71 23.40 -17.27
N VAL A 434 -15.90 23.56 -16.69
CA VAL A 434 -17.12 22.92 -17.17
C VAL A 434 -17.92 23.91 -17.98
N VAL A 435 -18.37 23.49 -19.16
CA VAL A 435 -19.27 24.24 -20.03
C VAL A 435 -20.65 23.61 -20.07
N ASN A 436 -21.68 24.46 -20.03
CA ASN A 436 -23.03 24.12 -20.39
C ASN A 436 -23.37 24.77 -21.73
N ASP A 437 -23.31 23.98 -22.80
CA ASP A 437 -23.61 24.43 -24.16
C ASP A 437 -25.11 24.31 -24.49
N GLN A 438 -25.92 23.84 -23.54
CA GLN A 438 -27.37 23.69 -23.71
C GLN A 438 -28.12 25.03 -23.53
N PRO A 439 -29.30 25.18 -24.17
CA PRO A 439 -30.17 26.34 -23.96
C PRO A 439 -30.89 26.35 -22.61
N ASN A 440 -30.67 25.34 -21.75
CA ASN A 440 -31.33 25.17 -20.46
C ASN A 440 -30.30 25.08 -19.31
N LEU A 441 -30.72 25.45 -18.10
CA LEU A 441 -29.95 25.20 -16.88
C LEU A 441 -29.83 23.70 -16.61
N VAL A 442 -28.62 23.24 -16.30
CA VAL A 442 -28.35 21.85 -15.89
C VAL A 442 -28.06 21.79 -14.39
N ARG A 443 -28.62 20.79 -13.70
CA ARG A 443 -28.26 20.43 -12.31
C ARG A 443 -27.41 19.15 -12.31
N TRP A 444 -26.38 19.12 -11.47
CA TRP A 444 -25.37 18.06 -11.45
C TRP A 444 -24.60 18.05 -10.12
N LYS A 445 -23.89 16.98 -9.78
CA LYS A 445 -23.04 16.84 -8.58
C LYS A 445 -21.60 16.49 -8.98
N PRO A 446 -20.65 17.44 -8.98
CA PRO A 446 -19.27 17.18 -9.37
C PRO A 446 -18.62 16.08 -8.53
N ARG A 447 -18.12 15.02 -9.19
CA ARG A 447 -17.31 13.95 -8.61
C ARG A 447 -15.98 13.85 -9.35
N LEU A 448 -14.89 13.71 -8.61
CA LEU A 448 -13.57 13.41 -9.15
C LEU A 448 -13.31 11.90 -9.16
N GLU A 449 -12.92 11.37 -10.31
CA GLU A 449 -12.49 9.97 -10.47
C GLU A 449 -11.07 9.90 -11.03
N TRP A 450 -10.36 8.79 -10.76
CA TRP A 450 -8.99 8.56 -11.21
C TRP A 450 -8.80 7.16 -11.83
N SER A 451 -7.79 7.02 -12.70
CA SER A 451 -7.30 5.75 -13.24
C SER A 451 -5.78 5.79 -13.53
N THR A 452 -5.19 4.62 -13.80
CA THR A 452 -3.78 4.47 -14.24
C THR A 452 -3.60 4.53 -15.77
N ARG A 453 -4.71 4.61 -16.53
CA ARG A 453 -4.69 4.80 -17.98
C ARG A 453 -5.81 5.75 -18.41
N ALA A 454 -5.64 6.46 -19.53
CA ALA A 454 -6.66 7.37 -20.04
C ALA A 454 -7.93 6.65 -20.53
N ASP A 455 -7.77 5.42 -21.03
CA ASP A 455 -8.80 4.46 -21.45
C ASP A 455 -9.19 3.46 -20.34
N GLY A 456 -8.65 3.65 -19.13
CA GLY A 456 -8.77 2.69 -18.03
C GLY A 456 -10.13 2.74 -17.33
N LYS A 457 -10.39 1.72 -16.49
CA LYS A 457 -11.49 1.81 -15.52
C LYS A 457 -11.16 2.92 -14.51
N PHE A 458 -12.01 3.94 -14.46
CA PHE A 458 -11.95 4.99 -13.44
C PHE A 458 -12.66 4.55 -12.16
N GLN A 459 -12.27 5.15 -11.04
CA GLN A 459 -12.88 4.97 -9.73
C GLN A 459 -12.83 6.27 -8.91
N ALA A 460 -13.76 6.44 -7.97
CA ALA A 460 -13.81 7.64 -7.12
C ALA A 460 -12.47 7.91 -6.40
N VAL A 461 -12.06 9.18 -6.36
CA VAL A 461 -11.03 9.63 -5.41
C VAL A 461 -11.65 9.60 -4.00
N ALA A 462 -10.99 8.94 -3.05
CA ALA A 462 -11.54 8.80 -1.69
C ALA A 462 -11.55 10.14 -0.92
N ILE A 463 -12.38 10.24 0.12
CA ILE A 463 -12.45 11.39 1.03
C ILE A 463 -11.75 11.04 2.34
N GLY A 464 -10.98 11.96 2.92
CA GLY A 464 -10.32 11.74 4.21
C GLY A 464 -9.10 10.84 4.11
N ARG A 465 -8.65 10.20 5.20
CA ARG A 465 -7.45 9.34 5.17
C ARG A 465 -7.66 8.22 4.14
N GLY A 466 -6.89 8.22 3.05
CA GLY A 466 -6.94 7.18 2.02
C GLY A 466 -6.74 5.79 2.62
N ASN A 467 -7.53 4.82 2.15
CA ASN A 467 -7.34 3.42 2.51
C ASN A 467 -6.07 2.90 1.84
N ALA A 468 -5.44 1.87 2.42
CA ALA A 468 -4.24 1.26 1.84
C ALA A 468 -4.50 0.75 0.41
N GLY A 469 -3.61 1.07 -0.54
CA GLY A 469 -3.78 0.78 -1.95
C GLY A 469 -4.46 1.90 -2.76
N GLN A 470 -4.68 3.09 -2.19
CA GLN A 470 -5.25 4.24 -2.90
C GLN A 470 -4.22 5.36 -3.11
N PRO A 471 -3.83 5.68 -4.36
CA PRO A 471 -2.79 6.66 -4.68
C PRO A 471 -3.17 8.12 -4.39
N PHE A 472 -4.47 8.45 -4.33
CA PHE A 472 -4.94 9.82 -4.05
C PHE A 472 -6.20 9.84 -3.18
N TYR A 473 -6.33 10.92 -2.40
CA TYR A 473 -7.55 11.27 -1.68
C TYR A 473 -7.78 12.79 -1.62
N ILE A 474 -9.02 13.21 -1.39
CA ILE A 474 -9.46 14.59 -1.17
C ILE A 474 -9.32 14.92 0.32
N ARG A 475 -8.62 16.03 0.63
CA ARG A 475 -8.20 16.43 1.99
C ARG A 475 -8.48 17.91 2.23
N ALA A 476 -9.10 18.21 3.38
CA ALA A 476 -9.28 19.59 3.83
C ALA A 476 -7.94 20.35 3.80
N LEU A 477 -7.99 21.57 3.28
CA LEU A 477 -6.83 22.46 3.13
C LEU A 477 -6.87 23.50 4.24
N ASP A 478 -5.73 23.76 4.85
CA ASP A 478 -5.66 24.54 6.10
C ASP A 478 -5.93 26.05 5.88
N GLU A 479 -5.86 26.52 4.62
CA GLU A 479 -6.13 27.91 4.19
C GLU A 479 -7.41 28.08 3.34
N ILE A 480 -8.08 27.00 2.92
CA ILE A 480 -9.20 27.07 1.97
C ILE A 480 -10.36 26.21 2.45
N SER A 481 -11.53 26.85 2.61
CA SER A 481 -12.74 26.17 3.11
C SER A 481 -13.39 25.30 2.04
N ASN A 482 -13.98 24.18 2.48
CA ASN A 482 -14.78 23.34 1.59
C ASN A 482 -16.01 24.10 1.07
N ARG A 483 -16.35 23.94 -0.22
CA ARG A 483 -17.38 24.72 -0.95
C ARG A 483 -17.10 26.22 -1.07
N GLN A 484 -15.89 26.68 -0.79
CA GLN A 484 -15.54 28.09 -1.02
C GLN A 484 -15.73 28.46 -2.49
N ALA A 485 -16.37 29.59 -2.74
CA ALA A 485 -16.62 30.07 -4.10
C ALA A 485 -15.30 30.48 -4.77
N ILE A 486 -15.10 30.05 -6.02
CA ILE A 486 -14.05 30.55 -6.90
C ILE A 486 -14.62 31.74 -7.66
N PRO A 487 -14.24 32.99 -7.34
CA PRO A 487 -14.77 34.16 -8.03
C PRO A 487 -14.28 34.20 -9.47
N ILE A 488 -15.06 34.81 -10.36
CA ILE A 488 -14.77 34.88 -11.81
C ILE A 488 -13.42 35.53 -12.12
N ALA A 489 -12.93 36.43 -11.25
CA ALA A 489 -11.62 37.06 -11.34
C ALA A 489 -10.44 36.10 -11.04
N SER A 490 -10.68 34.97 -10.38
CA SER A 490 -9.69 33.95 -10.04
C SER A 490 -9.79 32.72 -10.95
N PHE A 491 -10.40 32.86 -12.13
CA PHE A 491 -10.51 31.79 -13.12
C PHE A 491 -9.17 31.59 -13.85
N GLY A 492 -8.62 30.38 -13.75
CA GLY A 492 -7.24 30.06 -14.15
C GLY A 492 -7.10 29.27 -15.45
N LEU A 493 -8.20 28.91 -16.10
CA LEU A 493 -8.22 28.02 -17.28
C LEU A 493 -8.32 28.76 -18.61
N GLY A 494 -8.69 30.04 -18.61
CA GLY A 494 -8.49 30.95 -19.75
C GLY A 494 -9.74 31.69 -20.25
N ALA A 495 -9.79 31.88 -21.57
CA ALA A 495 -10.88 32.53 -22.28
C ALA A 495 -11.95 31.51 -22.71
N THR A 496 -13.19 31.96 -22.82
CA THR A 496 -14.36 31.14 -23.16
C THR A 496 -15.42 32.02 -23.82
N THR A 497 -16.17 31.47 -24.76
CA THR A 497 -17.32 32.13 -25.41
C THR A 497 -18.61 32.02 -24.60
N ARG A 498 -18.59 31.29 -23.47
CA ARG A 498 -19.74 31.09 -22.57
C ARG A 498 -19.69 32.06 -21.39
N THR A 499 -20.86 32.52 -20.94
CA THR A 499 -20.99 33.40 -19.77
C THR A 499 -20.33 32.76 -18.54
N LYS A 500 -19.39 33.43 -17.87
CA LYS A 500 -18.74 32.89 -16.67
C LYS A 500 -19.68 32.96 -15.46
N GLN A 501 -19.84 31.84 -14.76
CA GLN A 501 -20.60 31.69 -13.51
C GLN A 501 -19.64 31.24 -12.41
N SER A 502 -19.72 31.84 -11.21
CA SER A 502 -18.84 31.55 -10.07
C SER A 502 -18.62 30.05 -9.85
N GLY A 503 -17.35 29.67 -9.64
CA GLY A 503 -16.91 28.30 -9.43
C GLY A 503 -16.92 27.88 -7.97
N MET A 504 -16.38 26.68 -7.68
CA MET A 504 -16.36 26.09 -6.34
C MET A 504 -15.12 25.20 -6.14
N ILE A 505 -14.49 25.26 -4.97
CA ILE A 505 -13.47 24.28 -4.54
C ILE A 505 -14.05 23.27 -3.55
N LEU A 506 -13.72 22.00 -3.78
CA LEU A 506 -14.12 20.84 -2.98
C LEU A 506 -12.87 20.26 -2.31
N THR A 507 -12.83 20.37 -0.98
CA THR A 507 -11.69 19.94 -0.16
C THR A 507 -12.04 18.79 0.79
N SER A 508 -13.32 18.48 1.03
CA SER A 508 -13.70 17.43 1.98
C SER A 508 -14.92 16.61 1.57
N GLU A 509 -15.22 16.52 0.27
CA GLU A 509 -16.37 15.76 -0.25
C GLU A 509 -16.14 15.27 -1.69
N ASN A 510 -16.73 14.12 -2.02
CA ASN A 510 -16.72 13.51 -3.34
C ASN A 510 -17.79 12.39 -3.44
N PRO A 511 -18.91 12.56 -4.18
CA PRO A 511 -19.32 13.74 -4.93
C PRO A 511 -19.51 14.98 -4.04
N GLY A 512 -19.45 16.15 -4.68
CA GLY A 512 -19.79 17.44 -4.09
C GLY A 512 -21.30 17.73 -4.04
N PRO A 513 -21.69 18.97 -3.68
CA PRO A 513 -23.09 19.35 -3.56
C PRO A 513 -23.82 19.36 -4.90
N LEU A 514 -25.14 19.17 -4.86
CA LEU A 514 -26.01 19.41 -6.00
C LEU A 514 -25.87 20.88 -6.44
N SER A 515 -25.25 21.06 -7.60
CA SER A 515 -24.84 22.32 -8.19
C SER A 515 -25.65 22.58 -9.46
N SER A 516 -25.68 23.84 -9.93
CA SER A 516 -26.35 24.22 -11.17
C SER A 516 -25.46 25.06 -12.05
N LEU A 517 -25.49 24.81 -13.36
CA LEU A 517 -24.83 25.65 -14.36
C LEU A 517 -25.88 26.20 -15.34
N ASN A 518 -25.95 27.52 -15.45
CA ASN A 518 -26.92 28.22 -16.31
C ASN A 518 -26.76 27.83 -17.79
N ALA A 519 -27.79 28.08 -18.60
CA ALA A 519 -27.73 27.93 -20.05
C ALA A 519 -26.56 28.74 -20.66
N LEU A 520 -25.90 28.19 -21.68
CA LEU A 520 -24.81 28.84 -22.44
C LEU A 520 -23.70 29.45 -21.55
N SER A 521 -23.40 28.80 -20.43
CA SER A 521 -22.50 29.31 -19.38
C SER A 521 -21.34 28.36 -19.07
N SER A 522 -20.36 28.84 -18.30
CA SER A 522 -19.19 28.05 -17.90
C SER A 522 -18.73 28.37 -16.48
N THR A 523 -18.14 27.40 -15.81
CA THR A 523 -17.67 27.52 -14.42
C THR A 523 -16.38 26.72 -14.21
N GLU A 524 -15.66 27.00 -13.13
CA GLU A 524 -14.48 26.23 -12.73
C GLU A 524 -14.76 25.44 -11.44
N ILE A 525 -14.53 24.13 -11.46
CA ILE A 525 -14.56 23.28 -10.27
C ILE A 525 -13.15 22.82 -9.94
N GLU A 526 -12.74 23.03 -8.68
CA GLU A 526 -11.43 22.62 -8.16
C GLU A 526 -11.58 21.53 -7.10
N PHE A 527 -10.67 20.56 -7.09
CA PHE A 527 -10.55 19.57 -6.03
C PHE A 527 -9.16 19.64 -5.41
N SER A 528 -9.09 19.54 -4.07
CA SER A 528 -7.84 19.21 -3.39
C SER A 528 -7.47 17.76 -3.69
N LEU A 529 -6.20 17.47 -3.95
CA LEU A 529 -5.66 16.12 -4.06
C LEU A 529 -4.45 15.97 -3.15
N ARG A 530 -4.44 14.97 -2.27
CA ARG A 530 -3.23 14.52 -1.58
C ARG A 530 -2.78 13.20 -2.17
N THR A 531 -1.53 13.16 -2.63
CA THR A 531 -0.86 11.93 -3.07
C THR A 531 -0.55 11.02 -1.87
N THR A 532 -0.44 9.72 -2.09
CA THR A 532 -0.05 8.74 -1.05
C THR A 532 1.25 8.01 -1.43
N ILE A 533 1.65 7.06 -0.58
CA ILE A 533 2.76 6.12 -0.87
C ILE A 533 2.41 5.15 -2.01
N ASP A 534 1.11 4.93 -2.26
CA ASP A 534 0.59 4.03 -3.31
C ASP A 534 0.57 4.71 -4.70
N ALA A 535 0.82 6.02 -4.76
CA ALA A 535 1.01 6.76 -6.01
C ALA A 535 2.40 6.44 -6.59
N ALA A 536 2.48 5.37 -7.38
CA ALA A 536 3.71 4.81 -7.89
C ALA A 536 4.58 5.86 -8.62
N TYR A 537 5.88 5.84 -8.35
CA TYR A 537 6.84 6.73 -9.00
C TYR A 537 6.90 6.52 -10.51
N SER A 538 7.29 7.56 -11.25
CA SER A 538 7.33 7.60 -12.72
C SER A 538 6.01 7.24 -13.43
N THR A 539 4.89 7.20 -12.69
CA THR A 539 3.60 6.71 -13.21
C THR A 539 2.68 7.87 -13.53
N ALA A 540 2.04 7.80 -14.70
CA ALA A 540 0.97 8.70 -15.10
C ALA A 540 -0.37 8.24 -14.49
N TYR A 541 -1.07 9.17 -13.88
CA TYR A 541 -2.42 9.01 -13.35
C TYR A 541 -3.34 10.02 -14.04
N TYR A 542 -4.54 9.55 -14.34
CA TYR A 542 -5.53 10.25 -15.15
C TYR A 542 -6.75 10.55 -14.30
N PHE A 543 -7.27 11.77 -14.38
CA PHE A 543 -8.39 12.24 -13.57
C PHE A 543 -9.49 12.80 -14.46
N ARG A 544 -10.73 12.38 -14.22
CA ARG A 544 -11.91 12.88 -14.95
C ARG A 544 -12.96 13.39 -13.98
N LEU A 545 -13.82 14.26 -14.50
CA LEU A 545 -14.98 14.76 -13.79
C LEU A 545 -16.22 13.92 -14.15
N ALA A 546 -17.10 13.74 -13.19
CA ALA A 546 -18.37 13.03 -13.32
C ALA A 546 -19.50 13.78 -12.60
N ASP A 547 -20.75 13.45 -12.96
CA ASP A 547 -21.99 13.84 -12.30
C ASP A 547 -22.51 12.61 -11.51
N GLU A 548 -22.24 12.58 -10.20
CA GLU A 548 -22.23 11.33 -9.43
C GLU A 548 -21.43 10.23 -10.16
N ASP A 549 -21.97 9.03 -10.39
CA ASP A 549 -21.31 7.92 -11.10
C ASP A 549 -21.34 8.03 -12.64
N ARG A 550 -21.75 9.19 -13.20
CA ARG A 550 -21.90 9.42 -14.64
C ARG A 550 -20.75 10.26 -15.19
N GLU A 551 -19.93 9.66 -16.05
CA GLU A 551 -18.85 10.33 -16.77
C GLU A 551 -19.31 11.57 -17.56
N MET A 552 -18.50 12.64 -17.50
CA MET A 552 -18.63 13.82 -18.35
C MET A 552 -17.60 13.77 -19.49
N PRO A 553 -18.00 14.01 -20.76
CA PRO A 553 -17.09 14.07 -21.89
C PRO A 553 -16.19 15.30 -21.81
N GLY A 554 -15.01 15.23 -22.43
CA GLY A 554 -14.07 16.33 -22.53
C GLY A 554 -12.65 15.95 -22.10
N LYS A 555 -11.92 16.91 -21.52
CA LYS A 555 -10.52 16.73 -21.12
C LYS A 555 -10.38 15.87 -19.86
N ILE A 556 -9.50 14.88 -19.94
CA ILE A 556 -9.01 14.12 -18.80
C ILE A 556 -7.69 14.77 -18.33
N ALA A 557 -7.59 15.09 -17.05
CA ALA A 557 -6.42 15.72 -16.46
C ALA A 557 -5.32 14.68 -16.19
N GLN A 558 -4.09 14.93 -16.66
CA GLN A 558 -2.95 14.05 -16.41
C GLN A 558 -2.06 14.60 -15.30
N ILE A 559 -1.68 13.72 -14.36
CA ILE A 559 -0.63 13.92 -13.36
C ILE A 559 0.45 12.85 -13.58
N GLU A 560 1.71 13.26 -13.61
CA GLU A 560 2.86 12.35 -13.56
C GLU A 560 3.56 12.48 -12.22
N MET A 561 3.61 11.37 -11.49
CA MET A 561 4.43 11.27 -10.28
C MET A 561 5.91 11.44 -10.64
N SER A 562 6.68 12.04 -9.74
CA SER A 562 8.13 12.17 -9.88
C SER A 562 8.78 10.81 -10.15
N ALA A 563 9.96 10.83 -10.77
CA ALA A 563 10.86 9.69 -10.67
C ALA A 563 11.05 9.29 -9.19
N PRO A 564 11.34 8.01 -8.87
CA PRO A 564 11.73 7.68 -7.51
C PRO A 564 12.93 8.55 -7.15
N PRO A 565 12.91 9.27 -6.01
CA PRO A 565 13.99 10.18 -5.65
C PRO A 565 15.28 9.37 -5.70
N SER A 566 16.17 9.73 -6.63
CA SER A 566 17.29 8.87 -6.98
C SER A 566 18.06 8.53 -5.71
N PRO A 567 18.29 7.25 -5.38
CA PRO A 567 19.07 6.91 -4.21
C PRO A 567 20.39 7.64 -4.35
N GLN A 568 20.63 8.60 -3.45
CA GLN A 568 21.86 9.36 -3.42
C GLN A 568 22.96 8.41 -2.93
N LEU A 569 23.46 7.62 -3.87
CA LEU A 569 24.76 7.00 -3.80
C LEU A 569 25.75 8.15 -3.69
N THR A 570 26.06 8.55 -2.46
CA THR A 570 27.26 9.29 -2.12
C THR A 570 28.44 8.37 -2.37
N GLN A 571 28.78 8.20 -3.66
CA GLN A 571 29.90 7.41 -4.11
C GLN A 571 31.22 8.10 -3.73
N PRO A 572 32.36 7.37 -3.70
CA PRO A 572 32.49 5.91 -3.70
C PRO A 572 33.24 5.42 -2.44
N GLN A 573 33.45 4.11 -2.32
CA GLN A 573 34.57 3.60 -1.52
C GLN A 573 35.89 4.00 -2.18
N TYR A 574 36.77 4.70 -1.47
CA TYR A 574 38.17 4.90 -1.87
C TYR A 574 39.11 4.82 -0.64
N PRO A 575 40.42 4.55 -0.84
CA PRO A 575 41.15 3.70 0.10
C PRO A 575 42.11 4.47 1.01
N GLY A 576 41.67 4.71 2.25
CA GLY A 576 42.49 5.12 3.39
C GLY A 576 42.90 6.59 3.46
N ILE A 577 43.19 7.06 4.69
CA ILE A 577 43.72 8.40 5.05
C ILE A 577 42.67 9.53 4.84
N ASP A 578 42.44 10.51 5.73
CA ASP A 578 43.02 10.91 7.02
C ASP A 578 41.88 11.19 8.04
N PRO A 579 42.03 10.90 9.35
CA PRO A 579 40.99 11.17 10.36
C PRO A 579 40.67 12.66 10.67
N ASN A 580 41.41 13.65 10.12
CA ASN A 580 41.33 15.06 10.59
C ASN A 580 40.60 16.06 9.65
N ALA A 581 40.01 15.63 8.54
CA ALA A 581 39.42 16.52 7.54
C ALA A 581 38.01 17.07 7.92
N ASN A 582 37.96 18.21 8.62
CA ASN A 582 36.71 18.89 8.98
C ASN A 582 36.01 19.58 7.79
N VAL A 583 35.00 18.95 7.18
CA VAL A 583 34.03 19.63 6.28
C VAL A 583 32.60 19.23 6.63
N ARG A 584 31.86 20.14 7.29
CA ARG A 584 30.42 19.99 7.51
C ARG A 584 29.62 20.43 6.28
N ALA A 585 28.95 19.49 5.62
CA ALA A 585 27.72 19.83 4.91
C ALA A 585 26.65 20.19 5.96
N SER A 586 26.02 21.36 5.85
CA SER A 586 25.02 21.79 6.84
C SER A 586 23.72 21.03 6.66
N PRO A 587 23.18 20.36 7.70
CA PRO A 587 21.82 19.84 7.62
C PRO A 587 20.84 21.02 7.50
N ALA A 588 19.81 20.86 6.67
CA ALA A 588 18.69 21.78 6.69
C ALA A 588 18.08 21.77 8.10
N ARG A 589 18.15 22.91 8.79
CA ARG A 589 17.61 23.02 10.16
C ARG A 589 16.12 22.70 10.13
N ALA A 590 15.73 21.66 10.87
CA ALA A 590 14.38 21.61 11.41
C ALA A 590 14.11 22.91 12.19
N ALA A 591 12.89 23.46 12.08
CA ALA A 591 12.56 24.72 12.73
C ALA A 591 12.81 24.61 14.25
N ALA A 592 13.64 25.51 14.78
CA ALA A 592 14.03 25.50 16.18
C ALA A 592 12.81 25.80 17.07
N GLY A 593 12.25 24.76 17.72
CA GLY A 593 11.09 24.90 18.59
C GLY A 593 10.39 23.59 18.95
N ALA A 594 10.47 22.55 18.11
CA ALA A 594 9.82 21.27 18.36
C ALA A 594 10.82 20.09 18.37
N SER A 595 10.66 19.21 19.36
CA SER A 595 11.18 17.84 19.33
C SER A 595 10.63 17.10 18.09
N PRO A 596 11.35 16.10 17.52
CA PRO A 596 10.81 15.12 16.56
C PRO A 596 10.13 13.92 17.24
N HIS A 597 10.25 13.79 18.57
CA HIS A 597 9.46 12.88 19.39
C HIS A 597 8.30 13.62 20.05
N GLY A 598 7.10 13.04 19.95
CA GLY A 598 5.88 13.61 20.47
C GLY A 598 4.62 13.10 19.75
N SER A 599 3.47 13.31 20.36
CA SER A 599 2.17 12.89 19.80
C SER A 599 1.58 13.97 18.91
N TYR A 600 2.13 14.11 17.70
CA TYR A 600 1.62 15.02 16.68
C TYR A 600 0.25 14.58 16.14
N SER A 601 -0.45 15.50 15.48
CA SER A 601 -1.46 15.08 14.50
C SER A 601 -0.77 14.30 13.37
N ASN A 602 -1.48 13.35 12.75
CA ASN A 602 -0.98 12.55 11.62
C ASN A 602 -0.73 13.34 10.32
N LEU A 603 -0.77 14.67 10.40
CA LEU A 603 -0.69 15.61 9.28
C LEU A 603 0.53 16.53 9.41
N ALA A 604 1.26 16.48 10.55
CA ALA A 604 2.31 17.42 10.88
C ALA A 604 3.67 17.02 10.25
N ASP A 605 4.41 18.00 9.71
CA ASP A 605 5.67 17.76 8.98
C ASP A 605 6.80 17.20 9.86
N GLN A 606 6.68 17.32 11.19
CA GLN A 606 7.56 16.67 12.17
C GLN A 606 7.65 15.16 11.92
N CYS A 607 6.54 14.49 11.59
CA CYS A 607 6.52 13.06 11.26
C CYS A 607 7.47 12.73 10.08
N ALA A 608 7.51 13.60 9.06
CA ALA A 608 8.37 13.43 7.91
C ALA A 608 9.86 13.67 8.22
N SER A 609 10.22 14.22 9.39
CA SER A 609 11.62 14.31 9.84
C SER A 609 12.20 12.93 10.20
N CYS A 610 11.36 12.05 10.76
CA CYS A 610 11.71 10.64 11.01
C CYS A 610 11.42 9.77 9.77
N HIS A 611 10.20 9.80 9.24
CA HIS A 611 9.76 8.87 8.19
C HIS A 611 10.59 8.95 6.90
N ARG A 612 11.11 10.14 6.53
CA ARG A 612 12.00 10.30 5.35
C ARG A 612 13.40 9.72 5.56
N GLN A 613 13.87 9.56 6.80
CA GLN A 613 15.15 8.90 7.10
C GLN A 613 15.06 7.37 6.96
N HIS A 614 13.84 6.80 6.99
CA HIS A 614 13.65 5.34 6.99
C HIS A 614 13.23 4.75 5.64
N THR A 615 12.44 5.44 4.81
CA THR A 615 12.00 4.95 3.47
C THR A 615 11.40 3.53 3.47
N GLY A 616 10.89 3.07 4.61
CA GLY A 616 10.51 1.68 4.84
C GLY A 616 9.26 1.26 4.05
N LYS A 617 9.35 0.15 3.32
CA LYS A 617 8.22 -0.45 2.58
C LYS A 617 7.29 -1.31 3.46
N ASN A 618 7.69 -1.59 4.70
CA ASN A 618 6.98 -2.46 5.63
C ASN A 618 6.01 -1.68 6.52
N ARG A 619 4.94 -2.35 6.96
CA ARG A 619 3.92 -1.81 7.89
C ARG A 619 4.52 -1.31 9.22
N ASN A 620 5.65 -1.88 9.63
CA ASN A 620 6.39 -1.51 10.83
C ASN A 620 7.66 -0.75 10.42
N LEU A 621 7.69 0.56 10.63
CA LEU A 621 8.86 1.41 10.31
C LEU A 621 10.07 1.20 11.24
N LEU A 622 9.87 0.46 12.33
CA LEU A 622 10.93 0.00 13.24
C LEU A 622 11.42 -1.43 12.92
N ALA A 623 11.00 -2.04 11.81
CA ALA A 623 11.53 -3.33 11.36
C ALA A 623 12.64 -3.11 10.33
N PHE A 624 13.89 -3.34 10.73
CA PHE A 624 15.10 -3.09 9.94
C PHE A 624 15.74 -4.39 9.44
N GLY A 625 16.48 -4.33 8.32
CA GLY A 625 17.44 -5.37 7.93
C GLY A 625 18.83 -5.20 8.57
N SER A 626 18.91 -4.44 9.66
CA SER A 626 20.13 -4.06 10.41
C SER A 626 19.74 -3.64 11.84
N ALA A 627 20.67 -3.23 12.70
CA ALA A 627 20.31 -2.75 14.04
C ALA A 627 19.40 -1.50 13.99
N GLN A 628 18.30 -1.54 14.74
CA GLN A 628 17.30 -0.45 14.80
C GLN A 628 17.90 0.89 15.26
N SER A 629 18.90 0.83 16.15
CA SER A 629 19.63 2.00 16.64
C SER A 629 20.33 2.82 15.56
N ASN A 630 20.61 2.25 14.37
CA ASN A 630 21.11 3.01 13.22
C ASN A 630 20.19 4.18 12.84
N GLY A 631 18.87 4.02 13.00
CA GLY A 631 17.89 5.09 12.86
C GLY A 631 18.01 6.14 13.95
N CYS A 632 17.95 5.70 15.21
CA CYS A 632 18.02 6.58 16.37
C CYS A 632 19.31 7.43 16.39
N PHE A 633 20.45 6.84 16.02
CA PHE A 633 21.74 7.50 15.98
C PHE A 633 21.85 8.59 14.89
N ALA A 634 21.01 8.59 13.85
CA ALA A 634 20.97 9.69 12.87
C ALA A 634 20.70 11.06 13.54
N CYS A 635 19.98 11.05 14.67
CA CYS A 635 19.80 12.22 15.54
C CYS A 635 20.65 12.14 16.83
N HIS A 636 20.76 10.95 17.43
CA HIS A 636 21.41 10.72 18.74
C HIS A 636 22.93 10.41 18.67
N ASN A 637 23.59 10.84 17.61
CA ASN A 637 25.06 10.90 17.48
C ASN A 637 25.67 12.20 18.06
N GLY A 638 24.86 13.03 18.74
CA GLY A 638 25.28 14.34 19.27
C GLY A 638 25.29 15.48 18.25
N THR A 639 24.77 15.27 17.03
CA THR A 639 24.66 16.34 16.01
C THR A 639 23.24 16.88 15.81
N GLY A 640 22.20 16.07 16.09
CA GLY A 640 20.79 16.47 15.93
C GLY A 640 20.02 16.61 17.25
N ALA A 641 20.22 15.69 18.20
CA ALA A 641 19.57 15.69 19.51
C ALA A 641 20.49 16.25 20.62
N SER A 642 19.89 16.64 21.75
CA SER A 642 20.61 17.06 22.96
C SER A 642 21.32 15.92 23.70
N THR A 643 21.11 14.66 23.31
CA THR A 643 21.78 13.48 23.87
C THR A 643 22.56 12.72 22.80
N ASN A 644 23.82 12.42 23.09
CA ASN A 644 24.68 11.57 22.26
C ASN A 644 24.67 10.14 22.80
N ILE A 645 23.65 9.37 22.42
CA ILE A 645 23.48 7.96 22.82
C ILE A 645 24.47 7.06 22.06
N GLN A 646 24.86 7.42 20.83
CA GLN A 646 25.84 6.65 20.07
C GLN A 646 27.21 6.62 20.79
N ALA A 647 27.63 7.74 21.38
CA ALA A 647 28.85 7.80 22.19
C ALA A 647 28.78 6.97 23.48
N GLN A 648 27.58 6.62 23.97
CA GLN A 648 27.45 5.71 25.12
C GLN A 648 27.88 4.28 24.73
N TYR A 649 27.44 3.81 23.55
CA TYR A 649 27.78 2.50 22.98
C TYR A 649 29.19 2.41 22.37
N ALA A 650 29.80 3.56 22.04
CA ALA A 650 31.15 3.64 21.49
C ALA A 650 32.24 3.95 22.55
N ASP A 651 31.88 3.98 23.84
CA ASP A 651 32.83 4.27 24.92
C ASP A 651 33.78 3.08 25.15
N PRO A 652 35.11 3.23 24.95
CA PRO A 652 36.08 2.15 25.11
C PRO A 652 36.22 1.64 26.56
N ASN A 653 35.64 2.33 27.54
CA ASN A 653 35.58 1.86 28.92
C ASN A 653 34.45 0.84 29.16
N VAL A 654 33.50 0.67 28.23
CA VAL A 654 32.39 -0.29 28.33
C VAL A 654 32.83 -1.62 27.69
N PRO A 655 33.03 -2.69 28.47
CA PRO A 655 33.44 -3.98 27.90
C PRO A 655 32.33 -4.64 27.08
N ALA A 656 32.70 -5.55 26.19
CA ALA A 656 31.72 -6.37 25.47
C ALA A 656 30.97 -7.31 26.43
N ASN A 657 29.67 -7.53 26.16
CA ASN A 657 28.85 -8.49 26.88
C ASN A 657 29.43 -9.91 26.77
N ASN A 658 29.71 -10.56 27.90
CA ASN A 658 30.13 -11.96 27.96
C ASN A 658 29.02 -12.82 28.57
N ALA A 659 28.35 -13.58 27.70
CA ALA A 659 27.27 -14.48 28.09
C ALA A 659 27.75 -15.64 28.97
N THR A 660 28.94 -16.18 28.73
CA THR A 660 29.51 -17.32 29.50
C THR A 660 29.78 -16.94 30.95
N THR A 661 30.26 -15.73 31.21
CA THR A 661 30.56 -15.24 32.57
C THR A 661 29.41 -14.44 33.20
N SER A 662 28.20 -14.47 32.62
CA SER A 662 27.03 -13.70 33.06
C SER A 662 27.40 -12.22 33.34
N SER A 663 28.13 -11.61 32.41
CA SER A 663 28.75 -10.29 32.55
C SER A 663 28.25 -9.36 31.44
N PHE A 664 27.16 -8.66 31.72
CA PHE A 664 26.47 -7.80 30.75
C PHE A 664 26.68 -6.32 31.10
N TYR A 665 27.28 -5.59 30.17
CA TYR A 665 27.69 -4.18 30.31
C TYR A 665 26.77 -3.24 29.51
N SER A 666 25.97 -3.78 28.58
CA SER A 666 25.03 -3.00 27.77
C SER A 666 23.76 -3.78 27.42
N HIS A 667 22.64 -3.06 27.25
CA HIS A 667 21.48 -3.58 26.51
C HIS A 667 21.80 -3.56 25.00
N PRO A 668 21.83 -4.70 24.29
CA PRO A 668 22.49 -4.81 22.98
C PRO A 668 21.70 -4.24 21.78
N ALA A 669 21.12 -3.04 21.89
CA ALA A 669 20.34 -2.35 20.85
C ALA A 669 21.12 -1.99 19.56
N THR A 670 22.44 -2.21 19.55
CA THR A 670 23.33 -2.14 18.38
C THR A 670 23.42 -3.45 17.59
N THR A 671 22.71 -4.49 18.01
CA THR A 671 22.58 -5.77 17.30
C THR A 671 21.32 -5.75 16.44
N ALA A 672 21.35 -6.34 15.25
CA ALA A 672 20.15 -6.50 14.43
C ALA A 672 19.28 -7.65 14.97
N THR A 673 17.98 -7.41 15.18
CA THR A 673 17.03 -8.43 15.65
C THR A 673 15.82 -8.50 14.73
N ASN A 674 15.13 -9.65 14.72
CA ASN A 674 13.99 -9.88 13.85
C ASN A 674 12.68 -9.67 14.63
N HIS A 675 12.20 -8.43 14.70
CA HIS A 675 10.81 -8.14 15.08
C HIS A 675 9.84 -8.75 14.06
N THR A 676 9.29 -9.91 14.40
CA THR A 676 8.18 -10.59 13.73
C THR A 676 6.84 -9.90 13.97
N ASN A 677 6.62 -9.32 15.16
CA ASN A 677 5.37 -8.64 15.51
C ASN A 677 5.54 -7.58 16.61
N ALA A 678 4.87 -6.43 16.44
CA ALA A 678 4.82 -5.36 17.45
C ALA A 678 3.76 -5.60 18.55
N THR A 679 2.90 -6.62 18.42
CA THR A 679 1.87 -6.93 19.43
C THR A 679 2.19 -8.15 20.29
N ASN A 680 2.55 -7.88 21.55
CA ASN A 680 2.31 -8.70 22.75
C ASN A 680 2.94 -10.11 22.92
N ASP A 681 3.53 -10.75 21.90
CA ASP A 681 3.87 -12.20 22.02
C ASP A 681 5.31 -12.61 21.64
N GLU A 682 6.24 -11.67 21.39
CA GLU A 682 7.64 -12.03 21.10
C GLU A 682 8.45 -12.47 22.34
N PHE A 683 8.06 -11.97 23.51
CA PHE A 683 8.82 -12.11 24.76
C PHE A 683 8.27 -13.22 25.68
N ARG A 684 6.98 -13.57 25.54
CA ARG A 684 6.22 -14.36 26.52
C ARG A 684 6.65 -15.84 26.55
N GLY A 685 7.52 -16.21 27.49
CA GLY A 685 8.01 -17.58 27.64
C GLY A 685 8.87 -18.08 26.45
N VAL A 686 9.37 -17.17 25.61
CA VAL A 686 10.24 -17.50 24.46
C VAL A 686 11.68 -17.10 24.78
N LEU A 687 12.67 -17.84 24.24
CA LEU A 687 14.08 -17.44 24.24
C LEU A 687 14.43 -16.38 23.16
N ASN A 688 13.47 -15.52 22.79
CA ASN A 688 13.66 -14.39 21.87
C ASN A 688 13.78 -13.06 22.61
N ARG A 689 14.33 -13.08 23.83
CA ARG A 689 14.53 -11.85 24.63
C ARG A 689 15.70 -11.04 24.09
N HIS A 690 15.38 -10.11 23.20
CA HIS A 690 16.29 -9.08 22.70
C HIS A 690 15.98 -7.72 23.37
N SER A 691 16.59 -6.63 22.88
CA SER A 691 16.28 -5.27 23.32
C SER A 691 16.68 -4.24 22.26
N GLU A 692 15.73 -3.76 21.47
CA GLU A 692 15.96 -2.63 20.56
C GLU A 692 15.51 -1.30 21.18
N CYS A 693 15.83 -0.14 20.58
CA CYS A 693 15.44 1.16 21.13
C CYS A 693 13.91 1.30 21.30
N GLY A 694 13.14 0.71 20.38
CA GLY A 694 11.68 0.67 20.36
C GLY A 694 11.04 -0.20 21.43
N ASP A 695 11.79 -1.10 22.08
CA ASP A 695 11.26 -1.89 23.21
C ASP A 695 11.10 -1.09 24.49
N CYS A 696 11.87 0.01 24.61
CA CYS A 696 11.91 0.90 25.77
C CYS A 696 11.38 2.31 25.45
N HIS A 697 11.46 2.77 24.20
CA HIS A 697 11.07 4.13 23.79
C HIS A 697 10.06 4.13 22.63
N ASN A 698 8.98 4.89 22.78
CA ASN A 698 8.02 5.13 21.70
C ASN A 698 8.27 6.51 21.05
N PRO A 699 8.77 6.58 19.80
CA PRO A 699 9.09 7.86 19.14
C PRO A 699 7.84 8.73 18.88
N HIS A 700 6.63 8.16 18.85
CA HIS A 700 5.37 8.90 18.64
C HIS A 700 4.77 9.48 19.94
N SER A 701 5.47 9.37 21.07
CA SER A 701 5.01 9.90 22.36
C SER A 701 6.11 10.31 23.32
N GLY A 702 7.38 9.99 23.05
CA GLY A 702 8.50 10.41 23.87
C GLY A 702 8.54 11.93 24.08
N ASP A 703 8.55 12.37 25.34
CA ASP A 703 8.65 13.79 25.72
C ASP A 703 9.72 14.02 26.81
N ALA A 704 9.83 15.26 27.29
CA ALA A 704 10.87 15.72 28.23
C ALA A 704 10.57 15.45 29.72
N SER A 705 9.37 15.01 30.08
CA SER A 705 8.97 14.84 31.49
C SER A 705 9.83 13.83 32.25
N LEU A 706 10.00 14.06 33.56
CA LEU A 706 10.71 13.17 34.48
C LEU A 706 9.71 12.27 35.22
N ALA A 707 10.20 11.16 35.78
CA ALA A 707 9.40 10.30 36.64
C ALA A 707 8.95 11.02 37.92
N ALA A 708 7.78 10.68 38.45
CA ALA A 708 7.29 11.15 39.75
C ALA A 708 7.35 10.01 40.78
N SER A 709 7.81 10.31 42.00
CA SER A 709 7.81 9.36 43.11
C SER A 709 6.38 9.18 43.65
N THR A 710 5.94 7.94 43.85
CA THR A 710 4.64 7.62 44.49
C THR A 710 4.82 6.59 45.59
N ALA A 711 3.75 6.28 46.34
CA ALA A 711 3.77 5.19 47.32
C ALA A 711 3.90 3.79 46.68
N SER A 712 3.65 3.67 45.37
CA SER A 712 3.70 2.43 44.58
C SER A 712 4.92 2.38 43.64
N GLY A 713 5.97 3.15 43.92
CA GLY A 713 7.14 3.28 43.05
C GLY A 713 7.12 4.54 42.19
N PHE A 714 8.05 4.64 41.25
CA PHE A 714 8.15 5.78 40.33
C PHE A 714 7.31 5.59 39.08
N THR A 715 6.55 6.63 38.70
CA THR A 715 5.81 6.63 37.42
C THR A 715 6.76 6.47 36.25
N ASN A 716 6.27 5.99 35.10
CA ASN A 716 7.05 6.08 33.88
C ASN A 716 7.42 7.54 33.56
N SER A 717 8.62 7.76 33.01
CA SER A 717 9.07 9.07 32.56
C SER A 717 8.57 9.38 31.15
N GLY A 718 8.70 10.63 30.70
CA GLY A 718 8.38 11.03 29.33
C GLY A 718 9.14 10.26 28.25
N ALA A 719 10.32 9.70 28.57
CA ALA A 719 11.06 8.83 27.66
C ALA A 719 10.45 7.42 27.52
N LEU A 720 9.67 6.98 28.50
CA LEU A 720 9.03 5.66 28.61
C LEU A 720 7.50 5.76 28.45
N LYS A 721 7.05 6.76 27.69
CA LYS A 721 5.63 7.10 27.52
C LYS A 721 5.01 6.28 26.39
N ASN A 722 3.85 5.68 26.65
CA ASN A 722 3.13 4.75 25.77
C ASN A 722 3.98 3.56 25.26
N ILE A 723 4.71 2.93 26.17
CA ILE A 723 5.40 1.66 25.95
C ILE A 723 4.79 0.55 26.81
N THR A 724 5.05 -0.69 26.40
CA THR A 724 4.49 -1.91 26.99
C THR A 724 5.40 -2.48 28.09
N GLY A 725 4.80 -3.24 29.01
CA GLY A 725 5.51 -3.87 30.12
C GLY A 725 4.72 -5.01 30.75
N VAL A 726 5.11 -5.43 31.95
CA VAL A 726 4.36 -6.39 32.78
C VAL A 726 4.34 -5.96 34.24
N ASP A 727 3.30 -6.36 34.98
CA ASP A 727 3.20 -6.09 36.41
C ASP A 727 3.93 -7.13 37.28
N THR A 728 3.84 -6.97 38.60
CA THR A 728 4.45 -7.86 39.62
C THR A 728 3.97 -9.32 39.55
N ASN A 729 2.83 -9.58 38.90
CA ASN A 729 2.28 -10.92 38.68
C ASN A 729 2.66 -11.49 37.30
N ASN A 730 3.55 -10.81 36.57
CA ASN A 730 3.90 -11.09 35.17
C ASN A 730 2.72 -10.96 34.19
N ALA A 731 1.68 -10.18 34.55
CA ALA A 731 0.55 -9.89 33.68
C ALA A 731 0.87 -8.72 32.72
N TRP A 732 0.46 -8.84 31.45
CA TRP A 732 0.81 -7.88 30.40
C TRP A 732 0.16 -6.51 30.58
N LYS A 733 0.96 -5.45 30.38
CA LYS A 733 0.55 -4.04 30.41
C LYS A 733 0.73 -3.42 29.03
N THR A 734 -0.38 -3.16 28.35
CA THR A 734 -0.41 -2.43 27.05
C THR A 734 0.16 -1.01 27.17
N LEU A 735 0.02 -0.40 28.34
CA LEU A 735 0.66 0.86 28.74
C LEU A 735 1.15 0.67 30.17
N ILE A 736 2.43 0.95 30.43
CA ILE A 736 2.95 1.00 31.80
C ILE A 736 2.49 2.27 32.53
N ALA A 737 2.30 2.16 33.84
CA ALA A 737 2.12 3.27 34.77
C ALA A 737 3.41 3.56 35.55
N PHE A 738 4.23 2.53 35.81
CA PHE A 738 5.45 2.62 36.60
C PHE A 738 6.68 2.11 35.84
N GLU A 739 7.84 2.71 36.12
CA GLU A 739 9.09 2.42 35.38
C GLU A 739 9.56 0.96 35.50
N TYR A 740 9.32 0.32 36.64
CA TYR A 740 9.73 -1.07 36.87
C TYR A 740 8.97 -2.07 35.97
N GLU A 741 7.78 -1.72 35.48
CA GLU A 741 6.97 -2.61 34.63
C GLU A 741 7.63 -2.86 33.26
N LEU A 742 8.42 -1.89 32.75
CA LEU A 742 9.31 -2.12 31.61
C LEU A 742 10.45 -3.07 31.97
N CYS A 743 11.07 -2.88 33.14
CA CYS A 743 12.19 -3.73 33.58
C CYS A 743 11.73 -5.19 33.69
N TYR A 744 10.52 -5.44 34.20
CA TYR A 744 9.99 -6.79 34.35
C TYR A 744 9.75 -7.48 33.01
N LYS A 745 9.35 -6.74 31.94
CA LYS A 745 9.18 -7.27 30.56
C LYS A 745 10.36 -8.12 30.07
N CYS A 746 11.58 -7.85 30.55
CA CYS A 746 12.80 -8.57 30.17
C CYS A 746 13.54 -9.26 31.34
N HIS A 747 13.24 -8.91 32.59
CA HIS A 747 13.95 -9.41 33.78
C HIS A 747 13.06 -10.19 34.77
N SER A 748 11.79 -10.44 34.44
CA SER A 748 10.90 -11.33 35.21
C SER A 748 10.69 -12.68 34.51
N ALA A 749 9.98 -13.61 35.17
CA ALA A 749 9.57 -14.89 34.60
C ALA A 749 8.48 -14.77 33.51
N TYR A 750 8.13 -13.55 33.07
CA TYR A 750 7.47 -13.34 31.79
C TYR A 750 8.34 -13.81 30.59
N THR A 751 9.67 -13.82 30.77
CA THR A 751 10.64 -14.32 29.78
C THR A 751 11.39 -15.55 30.30
N ASN A 752 12.03 -16.30 29.41
CA ASN A 752 12.95 -17.37 29.80
C ASN A 752 14.27 -16.77 30.32
N LEU A 753 14.44 -16.81 31.65
CA LEU A 753 15.58 -16.24 32.36
C LEU A 753 16.87 -17.05 32.16
N LEU A 754 18.01 -16.36 32.08
CA LEU A 754 19.32 -16.99 31.89
C LEU A 754 19.75 -17.77 33.14
N THR A 755 19.87 -19.08 32.97
CA THR A 755 20.31 -20.01 34.01
C THR A 755 21.79 -20.37 33.82
N TYR A 756 22.51 -20.45 34.95
CA TYR A 756 23.94 -20.74 35.02
C TYR A 756 24.20 -21.88 36.02
N THR A 757 25.32 -22.59 35.87
CA THR A 757 25.75 -23.62 36.82
C THR A 757 26.10 -22.99 38.17
N LYS A 758 27.03 -22.03 38.15
CA LYS A 758 27.45 -21.22 39.29
C LYS A 758 26.30 -20.36 39.85
N PRO A 759 25.95 -20.47 41.15
CA PRO A 759 24.83 -19.73 41.72
C PRO A 759 24.90 -18.20 41.56
N ALA A 760 26.04 -17.54 41.76
CA ALA A 760 26.15 -16.07 41.70
C ALA A 760 25.89 -15.49 40.30
N TYR A 761 25.97 -16.35 39.29
CA TYR A 761 25.80 -16.01 37.88
C TYR A 761 24.34 -16.15 37.43
N LYS A 762 23.51 -16.91 38.18
CA LYS A 762 22.08 -17.15 37.89
C LYS A 762 21.26 -15.86 37.96
N MET A 763 20.39 -15.68 36.97
CA MET A 763 19.39 -14.61 36.92
C MET A 763 18.04 -15.12 37.45
N PHE A 764 17.31 -14.24 38.14
CA PHE A 764 16.05 -14.54 38.82
C PHE A 764 14.97 -13.53 38.48
N ASP A 765 13.72 -13.92 38.69
CA ASP A 765 12.56 -13.05 38.47
C ASP A 765 12.63 -11.81 39.38
N LYS A 766 12.82 -10.63 38.77
CA LYS A 766 12.86 -9.35 39.49
C LYS A 766 11.50 -8.95 40.07
N ALA A 767 10.39 -9.27 39.40
CA ALA A 767 9.04 -9.06 39.93
C ALA A 767 8.83 -9.90 41.20
N ALA A 768 9.28 -11.15 41.20
CA ALA A 768 9.25 -12.00 42.39
C ALA A 768 10.19 -11.46 43.50
N GLU A 769 11.41 -11.01 43.18
CA GLU A 769 12.36 -10.47 44.17
C GLU A 769 11.87 -9.18 44.84
N PHE A 770 11.36 -8.20 44.08
CA PHE A 770 10.94 -6.89 44.61
C PHE A 770 9.54 -6.86 45.23
N ASN A 771 8.72 -7.90 45.02
CA ASN A 771 7.34 -8.00 45.49
C ASN A 771 7.16 -7.50 46.96
N PRO A 772 6.32 -6.47 47.22
CA PRO A 772 6.11 -5.93 48.57
C PRO A 772 5.60 -6.91 49.62
N GLY A 773 5.12 -8.10 49.24
CA GLY A 773 4.83 -9.22 50.15
C GLY A 773 6.07 -9.76 50.87
N ASN A 774 7.25 -9.74 50.22
CA ASN A 774 8.48 -10.36 50.71
C ASN A 774 8.95 -9.83 52.07
N ALA A 775 9.62 -10.67 52.86
CA ALA A 775 10.16 -10.30 54.18
C ALA A 775 11.19 -9.16 54.13
N SER A 776 11.86 -8.99 52.98
CA SER A 776 12.56 -7.76 52.62
C SER A 776 12.82 -7.67 51.12
N PHE A 777 12.98 -6.42 50.67
CA PHE A 777 13.21 -5.98 49.28
C PHE A 777 13.86 -4.59 49.31
N HIS A 778 14.55 -4.19 48.24
CA HIS A 778 14.84 -2.77 47.97
C HIS A 778 13.56 -2.08 47.46
N PRO A 779 13.31 -0.81 47.83
CA PRO A 779 11.97 -0.22 47.74
C PRO A 779 11.62 0.29 46.33
N ILE A 780 11.43 -0.63 45.36
CA ILE A 780 11.04 -0.31 43.99
C ILE A 780 9.52 -0.09 43.89
N GLU A 781 8.72 -1.04 44.36
CA GLU A 781 7.26 -1.04 44.26
C GLU A 781 6.56 -0.45 45.49
N ALA A 782 7.26 -0.34 46.62
CA ALA A 782 6.73 0.17 47.88
C ALA A 782 7.87 0.60 48.81
N ALA A 783 7.58 1.40 49.83
CA ALA A 783 8.53 1.76 50.88
C ALA A 783 9.08 0.51 51.62
N GLY A 784 10.35 0.56 52.01
CA GLY A 784 11.06 -0.60 52.55
C GLY A 784 10.64 -0.98 53.98
N LYS A 785 10.44 -2.28 54.23
CA LYS A 785 9.97 -2.80 55.55
C LYS A 785 10.90 -2.54 56.75
N ASN A 786 12.11 -2.01 56.56
CA ASN A 786 13.09 -1.77 57.63
C ASN A 786 13.00 -0.35 58.22
N ASN A 787 11.81 0.06 58.64
CA ASN A 787 11.59 1.35 59.30
C ASN A 787 12.16 1.35 60.73
N THR A 788 13.48 1.62 60.86
CA THR A 788 14.20 1.69 62.13
C THR A 788 15.09 2.92 62.19
N ALA A 789 15.34 3.45 63.39
CA ALA A 789 16.26 4.58 63.58
C ALA A 789 17.67 4.31 63.01
N ALA A 790 18.15 3.07 63.10
CA ALA A 790 19.40 2.65 62.48
C ALA A 790 19.38 2.78 60.95
N MET A 791 18.30 2.35 60.28
CA MET A 791 18.17 2.55 58.83
C MET A 791 18.03 4.03 58.46
N SER A 792 17.32 4.82 59.26
CA SER A 792 17.26 6.28 59.06
C SER A 792 18.66 6.92 59.15
N ALA A 793 19.48 6.52 60.13
CA ALA A 793 20.87 6.98 60.23
C ALA A 793 21.75 6.48 59.07
N SER A 794 21.55 5.24 58.60
CA SER A 794 22.22 4.70 57.41
C SER A 794 21.92 5.52 56.15
N LEU A 795 20.67 5.96 55.96
CA LEU A 795 20.25 6.76 54.81
C LEU A 795 20.60 8.25 54.95
N ALA A 796 20.68 8.78 56.17
CA ALA A 796 21.07 10.17 56.42
C ALA A 796 22.60 10.42 56.41
N GLY A 797 23.41 9.40 56.74
CA GLY A 797 24.87 9.54 56.84
C GLY A 797 25.61 9.62 55.50
N THR A 798 26.84 10.12 55.56
CA THR A 798 27.70 10.46 54.41
C THR A 798 28.45 9.27 53.82
N SER A 799 28.86 9.41 52.55
CA SER A 799 29.80 8.55 51.84
C SER A 799 30.48 9.33 50.71
N PRO A 800 31.73 9.03 50.32
CA PRO A 800 32.36 9.57 49.10
C PRO A 800 31.62 9.20 47.81
N TYR A 801 30.69 8.24 47.81
CA TYR A 801 29.88 7.84 46.64
C TYR A 801 28.42 8.31 46.71
N LYS A 802 28.04 9.07 47.74
CA LYS A 802 26.66 9.46 48.02
C LYS A 802 26.07 10.32 46.88
N LEU A 803 24.94 9.89 46.32
CA LEU A 803 24.17 10.67 45.34
C LEU A 803 22.83 11.16 45.90
N TRP A 804 22.16 10.35 46.74
CA TRP A 804 20.78 10.63 47.17
C TRP A 804 20.57 10.40 48.68
N ASN A 805 19.93 11.39 49.32
CA ASN A 805 19.50 11.34 50.72
C ASN A 805 18.05 10.87 50.80
N PHE A 806 17.82 9.57 50.56
CA PHE A 806 16.50 8.95 50.71
C PHE A 806 16.09 8.84 52.19
N THR A 807 14.81 8.52 52.44
CA THR A 807 14.28 8.24 53.79
C THR A 807 13.72 6.82 53.86
N VAL A 808 13.44 6.33 55.07
CA VAL A 808 12.80 5.01 55.30
C VAL A 808 11.41 4.87 54.64
N GLY A 809 10.75 5.97 54.29
CA GLY A 809 9.47 5.99 53.57
C GLY A 809 9.59 6.21 52.06
N ALA A 810 10.80 6.36 51.53
CA ALA A 810 11.03 6.58 50.11
C ALA A 810 10.99 5.28 49.30
N VAL A 811 10.61 5.42 48.03
CA VAL A 811 10.89 4.46 46.96
C VAL A 811 12.14 4.89 46.19
N VAL A 812 12.74 3.95 45.47
CA VAL A 812 13.87 4.17 44.55
C VAL A 812 13.54 3.56 43.18
N ARG A 813 14.35 3.85 42.17
CA ARG A 813 14.19 3.34 40.80
C ARG A 813 15.17 2.22 40.50
N CYS A 814 14.82 1.36 39.56
CA CYS A 814 15.79 0.47 38.92
C CYS A 814 16.97 1.28 38.36
N GLU A 815 16.67 2.44 37.75
CA GLU A 815 17.67 3.39 37.23
C GLU A 815 18.61 3.99 38.31
N ASN A 816 18.25 4.00 39.60
CA ASN A 816 19.18 4.47 40.65
C ASN A 816 20.33 3.46 40.93
N CYS A 817 20.18 2.21 40.49
CA CYS A 817 21.24 1.21 40.52
C CYS A 817 21.80 0.90 39.11
N HIS A 818 20.94 0.86 38.09
CA HIS A 818 21.25 0.43 36.73
C HIS A 818 21.16 1.60 35.74
N GLY A 819 22.29 2.20 35.38
CA GLY A 819 22.34 3.46 34.63
C GLY A 819 23.74 3.81 34.16
N ASP A 820 23.85 4.94 33.47
CA ASP A 820 25.10 5.48 32.95
C ASP A 820 26.03 5.89 34.11
N TYR A 821 27.13 5.14 34.27
CA TYR A 821 28.15 5.39 35.29
C TYR A 821 28.80 6.78 35.22
N ARG A 822 28.75 7.47 34.06
CA ARG A 822 29.27 8.83 33.89
C ARG A 822 28.42 9.88 34.60
N LEU A 823 27.18 9.53 34.97
CA LEU A 823 26.29 10.36 35.78
C LEU A 823 26.48 10.15 37.29
N ALA A 824 27.25 9.14 37.71
CA ALA A 824 27.49 8.83 39.12
C ALA A 824 28.55 9.75 39.75
N ASN A 825 28.27 11.06 39.78
CA ASN A 825 29.18 12.11 40.27
C ASN A 825 28.69 12.73 41.61
N PRO A 826 29.26 12.36 42.77
CA PRO A 826 28.92 12.90 44.09
C PRO A 826 29.16 14.41 44.27
N ALA A 827 30.01 15.03 43.45
CA ALA A 827 30.24 16.48 43.47
C ALA A 827 29.16 17.28 42.71
N SER A 828 28.33 16.60 41.90
CA SER A 828 27.20 17.20 41.17
C SER A 828 26.14 16.10 40.93
N PRO A 829 25.51 15.58 42.00
CA PRO A 829 24.67 14.39 41.90
C PRO A 829 23.41 14.67 41.07
N PRO A 830 23.02 13.75 40.16
CA PRO A 830 21.78 13.88 39.41
C PRO A 830 20.58 13.77 40.36
N ALA A 831 19.46 14.43 40.05
CA ALA A 831 18.21 14.21 40.79
C ALA A 831 17.79 12.73 40.71
N ALA A 832 17.18 12.18 41.77
CA ALA A 832 16.80 10.76 41.81
C ALA A 832 15.88 10.33 40.65
N ASN A 833 15.07 11.25 40.14
CA ASN A 833 14.17 11.09 39.00
C ASN A 833 14.72 11.61 37.65
N ALA A 834 16.00 11.98 37.59
CA ALA A 834 16.67 12.36 36.35
C ALA A 834 16.74 11.18 35.37
N ARG A 835 17.08 11.45 34.11
CA ARG A 835 17.29 10.41 33.09
C ARG A 835 18.67 9.80 33.32
N LEU A 836 18.73 8.61 33.93
CA LEU A 836 19.98 7.94 34.28
C LEU A 836 20.42 6.94 33.18
N ALA A 837 19.52 6.60 32.25
CA ALA A 837 19.80 5.95 30.97
C ALA A 837 20.56 4.61 31.08
N SER A 838 19.81 3.53 31.32
CA SER A 838 20.28 2.14 31.47
C SER A 838 20.80 1.46 30.19
N HIS A 839 21.43 2.21 29.27
CA HIS A 839 21.96 1.65 28.02
C HIS A 839 23.28 0.88 28.22
N THR A 840 24.24 1.49 28.92
CA THR A 840 25.64 1.05 28.98
C THR A 840 26.30 1.42 30.31
N SER A 841 27.12 0.53 30.87
CA SER A 841 28.07 0.86 31.93
C SER A 841 29.33 0.01 31.83
N ARG A 842 30.47 0.57 32.30
CA ARG A 842 31.70 -0.19 32.53
C ARG A 842 31.59 -1.22 33.66
N PHE A 843 30.56 -1.11 34.50
CA PHE A 843 30.28 -2.04 35.60
C PHE A 843 29.24 -3.08 35.18
N ALA A 844 29.52 -4.35 35.45
CA ALA A 844 28.68 -5.47 35.02
C ALA A 844 27.26 -5.39 35.63
N ASN A 845 26.27 -5.89 34.89
CA ASN A 845 24.85 -5.70 35.11
C ASN A 845 24.38 -4.23 34.93
N ILE A 846 25.09 -3.47 34.09
CA ILE A 846 24.81 -2.06 33.73
C ILE A 846 24.73 -1.14 34.97
N LEU A 847 25.58 -1.38 35.98
CA LEU A 847 25.50 -0.66 37.26
C LEU A 847 26.06 0.76 37.18
N MET A 848 25.43 1.73 37.86
CA MET A 848 25.94 3.11 37.93
C MET A 848 27.29 3.23 38.65
N ASN A 849 27.55 2.35 39.61
CA ASN A 849 28.81 2.30 40.35
C ASN A 849 29.22 0.85 40.62
N ASN A 850 30.48 0.64 40.99
CA ASN A 850 31.02 -0.69 41.25
C ASN A 850 30.30 -1.39 42.43
N TYR A 851 30.13 -2.70 42.29
CA TYR A 851 29.70 -3.60 43.36
C TYR A 851 30.40 -4.94 43.18
N ARG A 852 31.26 -5.28 44.15
CA ARG A 852 32.00 -6.55 44.18
C ARG A 852 31.07 -7.67 44.66
N ASP A 853 30.62 -8.50 43.72
CA ASP A 853 29.58 -9.52 43.94
C ASP A 853 30.10 -10.97 43.90
N ARG A 854 31.12 -11.27 43.09
CA ARG A 854 31.56 -12.67 42.79
C ARG A 854 32.95 -13.05 43.30
N VAL A 855 33.84 -12.08 43.45
CA VAL A 855 35.25 -12.30 43.81
C VAL A 855 35.49 -11.80 45.23
N LEU A 856 35.80 -12.72 46.14
CA LEU A 856 36.10 -12.42 47.54
C LEU A 856 37.41 -11.63 47.67
N LYS A 857 37.70 -11.09 48.84
CA LYS A 857 38.98 -10.43 49.11
C LYS A 857 40.11 -11.44 49.28
N SER A 858 41.30 -11.08 48.80
CA SER A 858 42.54 -11.83 49.07
C SER A 858 42.99 -11.65 50.52
N ALA A 859 43.84 -12.56 51.03
CA ALA A 859 44.44 -12.41 52.36
C ALA A 859 45.19 -11.07 52.46
N GLY A 860 44.97 -10.33 53.56
CA GLY A 860 45.58 -9.01 53.77
C GLY A 860 45.02 -7.87 52.91
N GLU A 861 44.10 -8.13 51.97
CA GLU A 861 43.50 -7.09 51.14
C GLU A 861 42.65 -6.13 51.98
N ASN A 862 42.96 -4.83 51.90
CA ASN A 862 42.30 -3.81 52.73
C ASN A 862 40.83 -3.56 52.32
N TYR A 863 40.09 -2.92 53.22
CA TYR A 863 38.80 -2.32 52.90
C TYR A 863 38.97 -1.21 51.85
N ALA A 864 38.08 -1.15 50.87
CA ALA A 864 37.97 -0.02 49.96
C ALA A 864 36.49 0.29 49.70
N ALA A 865 36.06 1.53 49.94
CA ALA A 865 34.69 1.97 49.67
C ALA A 865 34.31 1.79 48.18
N ALA A 866 35.30 1.80 47.29
CA ALA A 866 35.17 1.53 45.86
C ALA A 866 34.62 0.12 45.54
N ASP A 867 34.78 -0.89 46.41
CA ASP A 867 34.19 -2.22 46.21
C ASP A 867 32.65 -2.21 46.36
N PHE A 868 32.10 -1.21 47.06
CA PHE A 868 30.69 -1.14 47.46
C PHE A 868 30.00 0.19 47.05
N ALA A 869 30.63 0.91 46.13
CA ALA A 869 30.21 2.25 45.68
C ALA A 869 28.73 2.31 45.25
N LEU A 870 28.19 1.23 44.67
CA LEU A 870 26.78 1.11 44.31
C LEU A 870 25.84 1.35 45.50
N CYS A 871 26.06 0.62 46.60
CA CYS A 871 25.25 0.69 47.82
C CYS A 871 25.37 2.08 48.47
N PHE A 872 26.57 2.65 48.39
CA PHE A 872 26.91 3.93 48.98
C PHE A 872 26.37 5.16 48.25
N GLN A 873 25.73 5.00 47.08
CA GLN A 873 24.91 6.06 46.49
C GLN A 873 23.75 6.48 47.41
N CYS A 874 23.23 5.53 48.21
CA CYS A 874 22.11 5.72 49.14
C CYS A 874 22.53 5.57 50.61
N HIS A 875 23.46 4.68 50.93
CA HIS A 875 23.85 4.36 52.31
C HIS A 875 25.14 5.07 52.74
N ALA A 876 25.27 5.31 54.05
CA ALA A 876 26.46 5.85 54.69
C ALA A 876 27.62 4.83 54.71
N GLU A 877 28.86 5.31 54.55
CA GLU A 877 30.07 4.49 54.64
C GLU A 877 30.51 4.24 56.09
N ALA A 878 30.30 5.22 56.97
CA ALA A 878 30.81 5.21 58.35
C ALA A 878 30.54 3.93 59.19
N PRO A 879 29.41 3.19 59.04
CA PRO A 879 29.19 1.93 59.75
C PRO A 879 30.16 0.79 59.37
N PHE A 880 30.85 0.93 58.24
CA PHE A 880 31.74 -0.07 57.65
C PHE A 880 33.23 0.26 57.85
N THR A 881 33.59 1.53 58.07
CA THR A 881 35.00 1.96 58.22
C THR A 881 35.46 2.22 59.65
N SER A 882 34.58 2.19 60.65
CA SER A 882 34.84 2.61 62.03
C SER A 882 35.70 1.66 62.89
N GLY A 883 36.90 1.30 62.42
CA GLY A 883 37.99 0.74 63.24
C GLY A 883 37.69 -0.59 63.97
N GLY A 884 36.73 -1.37 63.48
CA GLY A 884 36.23 -2.59 64.14
C GLY A 884 35.22 -2.37 65.26
N GLY A 885 34.81 -1.13 65.53
CA GLY A 885 33.84 -0.78 66.58
C GLY A 885 32.37 -0.94 66.18
N SER A 886 31.51 -1.15 67.18
CA SER A 886 30.05 -1.30 67.02
C SER A 886 29.37 0.01 66.58
N SER A 887 28.79 0.04 65.37
CA SER A 887 27.98 1.17 64.89
C SER A 887 26.50 1.00 65.20
N THR A 888 25.84 2.07 65.66
CA THR A 888 24.38 2.13 65.87
C THR A 888 23.60 2.52 64.61
N ALA A 889 24.29 2.99 63.56
CA ALA A 889 23.68 3.37 62.29
C ALA A 889 23.42 2.19 61.34
N THR A 890 23.52 0.95 61.83
CA THR A 890 23.04 -0.27 61.17
C THR A 890 22.44 -1.25 62.20
N ASN A 891 21.47 -2.07 61.80
CA ASN A 891 20.81 -3.03 62.72
C ASN A 891 21.74 -4.15 63.19
N PHE A 892 22.68 -4.57 62.32
CA PHE A 892 23.86 -5.33 62.69
C PHE A 892 24.99 -4.35 63.03
N ARG A 893 25.62 -4.51 64.19
CA ARG A 893 26.54 -3.50 64.73
C ARG A 893 27.99 -3.65 64.26
N LEU A 894 28.40 -4.87 63.92
CA LEU A 894 29.80 -5.23 63.68
C LEU A 894 30.18 -5.26 62.18
N HIS A 895 29.51 -4.47 61.34
CA HIS A 895 29.85 -4.35 59.91
C HIS A 895 31.32 -3.96 59.70
N SER A 896 31.81 -2.99 60.48
CA SER A 896 33.23 -2.61 60.49
C SER A 896 34.13 -3.82 60.78
N ARG A 897 33.90 -4.58 61.86
CA ARG A 897 34.71 -5.76 62.23
C ARG A 897 34.85 -6.75 61.06
N HIS A 898 33.75 -7.07 60.38
CA HIS A 898 33.74 -8.04 59.27
C HIS A 898 34.41 -7.51 58.01
N THR A 899 34.22 -6.23 57.69
CA THR A 899 34.76 -5.60 56.46
C THR A 899 36.16 -5.00 56.63
N THR A 900 36.67 -4.86 57.86
CA THR A 900 37.99 -4.26 58.16
C THR A 900 38.96 -5.14 58.97
N ASN A 901 38.48 -6.01 59.88
CA ASN A 901 39.34 -6.64 60.90
C ASN A 901 39.31 -8.17 60.96
N ILE A 902 38.38 -8.84 60.25
CA ILE A 902 38.34 -10.31 60.12
C ILE A 902 39.03 -10.71 58.81
N GLY A 903 39.79 -11.81 58.83
CA GLY A 903 40.34 -12.47 57.65
C GLY A 903 40.19 -13.97 57.81
N GLY A 904 39.87 -14.68 56.73
CA GLY A 904 39.48 -16.09 56.81
C GLY A 904 40.56 -17.12 56.54
N LYS A 905 40.23 -18.37 56.86
CA LYS A 905 41.16 -19.51 56.96
C LYS A 905 41.27 -20.31 55.66
N SER A 906 40.58 -19.91 54.59
CA SER A 906 40.51 -20.62 53.31
C SER A 906 41.18 -19.81 52.20
N ALA A 907 41.96 -20.46 51.34
CA ALA A 907 42.68 -19.78 50.25
C ALA A 907 41.80 -19.43 49.02
N ALA A 908 40.59 -19.97 48.92
CA ALA A 908 39.72 -19.79 47.75
C ALA A 908 39.02 -18.41 47.74
N THR A 909 39.01 -17.72 46.59
CA THR A 909 38.45 -16.36 46.44
C THR A 909 37.15 -16.28 45.63
N ASP A 910 36.45 -17.40 45.45
CA ASP A 910 35.23 -17.52 44.64
C ASP A 910 33.99 -17.62 45.55
N ILE A 911 33.04 -16.69 45.42
CA ILE A 911 31.86 -16.63 46.32
C ILE A 911 30.95 -17.86 46.20
N ASP A 912 31.03 -18.58 45.07
CA ASP A 912 30.25 -19.80 44.85
C ASP A 912 30.90 -21.07 45.44
N THR A 913 32.09 -20.97 46.05
CA THR A 913 32.82 -22.10 46.67
C THR A 913 32.54 -22.18 48.19
N PRO A 914 31.91 -23.26 48.71
CA PRO A 914 31.66 -23.44 50.14
C PRO A 914 32.90 -23.28 51.01
N GLY A 915 32.82 -22.43 52.05
CA GLY A 915 33.93 -22.14 52.97
C GLY A 915 35.05 -21.25 52.40
N ALA A 916 34.89 -20.65 51.22
CA ALA A 916 35.84 -19.71 50.64
C ALA A 916 35.90 -18.36 51.38
N GLY A 917 37.03 -17.64 51.25
CA GLY A 917 37.22 -16.28 51.76
C GLY A 917 38.47 -16.07 52.62
N PRO A 918 39.67 -15.83 52.03
CA PRO A 918 40.89 -15.53 52.77
C PRO A 918 40.95 -14.10 53.34
N GLY A 919 40.34 -13.14 52.64
CA GLY A 919 40.34 -11.74 53.02
C GLY A 919 39.20 -11.36 53.97
N ARG A 920 38.96 -10.04 54.04
CA ARG A 920 37.83 -9.43 54.77
C ARG A 920 36.51 -9.65 54.03
N ALA A 921 35.41 -9.69 54.76
CA ALA A 921 34.09 -9.94 54.18
C ALA A 921 33.69 -8.84 53.17
N ILE A 922 33.09 -9.25 52.05
CA ILE A 922 32.40 -8.36 51.10
C ILE A 922 30.89 -8.35 51.37
N CYS A 923 30.21 -7.24 51.07
CA CYS A 923 28.77 -7.11 51.34
C CYS A 923 27.93 -8.23 50.73
N ALA A 924 28.33 -8.76 49.57
CA ALA A 924 27.64 -9.85 48.86
C ALA A 924 27.62 -11.20 49.63
N GLU A 925 28.48 -11.42 50.63
CA GLU A 925 28.48 -12.65 51.43
C GLU A 925 27.28 -12.73 52.38
N CYS A 926 26.78 -11.57 52.84
CA CYS A 926 25.62 -11.45 53.73
C CYS A 926 24.37 -10.85 53.07
N HIS A 927 24.55 -10.16 51.93
CA HIS A 927 23.51 -9.51 51.14
C HIS A 927 23.57 -9.98 49.67
N TYR A 928 23.62 -11.29 49.48
CA TYR A 928 23.86 -11.97 48.21
C TYR A 928 22.80 -11.71 47.12
N ARG A 929 21.53 -11.57 47.50
CA ARG A 929 20.42 -11.18 46.62
C ARG A 929 19.88 -9.84 47.08
N VAL A 930 20.52 -8.78 46.58
CA VAL A 930 20.26 -7.39 46.95
C VAL A 930 18.84 -6.91 46.64
N HIS A 931 18.13 -7.47 45.67
CA HIS A 931 16.80 -6.97 45.29
C HIS A 931 15.71 -7.35 46.30
N GLY A 932 15.72 -8.59 46.79
CA GLY A 932 14.73 -9.13 47.72
C GLY A 932 14.66 -10.66 47.70
N GLN A 933 13.74 -11.23 48.49
CA GLN A 933 13.82 -12.64 48.92
C GLN A 933 12.97 -13.64 48.09
N GLY A 934 12.41 -13.23 46.94
CA GLY A 934 11.39 -14.01 46.23
C GLY A 934 11.84 -15.26 45.46
N ALA A 935 13.13 -15.41 45.15
CA ALA A 935 13.65 -16.52 44.35
C ALA A 935 15.00 -17.01 44.88
N ASN A 936 15.12 -18.30 45.20
CA ASN A 936 16.11 -18.74 46.19
C ASN A 936 16.88 -20.01 45.78
N ALA A 937 17.92 -19.84 44.96
CA ALA A 937 18.72 -20.95 44.44
C ALA A 937 19.89 -21.42 45.33
N SER A 938 20.08 -20.83 46.52
CA SER A 938 21.05 -21.30 47.52
C SER A 938 20.40 -22.10 48.67
N GLY A 939 19.07 -22.32 48.65
CA GLY A 939 18.34 -23.09 49.67
C GLY A 939 18.28 -22.44 51.05
N ASN A 940 18.73 -21.19 51.16
CA ASN A 940 18.94 -20.47 52.41
C ASN A 940 17.70 -19.64 52.78
N PRO A 941 16.97 -19.90 53.88
CA PRO A 941 15.72 -19.22 54.20
C PRO A 941 15.90 -17.71 54.35
N GLY A 942 15.46 -16.94 53.35
CA GLY A 942 15.74 -15.51 53.21
C GLY A 942 15.23 -14.67 54.38
N GLY A 943 16.12 -13.89 54.99
CA GLY A 943 15.82 -13.11 56.19
C GLY A 943 15.12 -11.77 55.93
N THR A 944 14.78 -11.09 57.04
CA THR A 944 14.47 -9.65 56.99
C THR A 944 15.71 -8.83 56.63
N ARG A 945 15.52 -7.56 56.26
CA ARG A 945 16.60 -6.56 56.11
C ARG A 945 17.66 -6.95 55.04
N LEU A 946 17.22 -7.64 53.99
CA LEU A 946 18.03 -8.15 52.87
C LEU A 946 19.19 -9.07 53.28
N VAL A 947 19.13 -9.70 54.46
CA VAL A 947 20.12 -10.69 54.85
C VAL A 947 19.81 -12.02 54.16
N ASN A 948 20.70 -12.43 53.27
CA ASN A 948 20.70 -13.70 52.56
C ASN A 948 22.15 -14.07 52.23
N PHE A 949 22.60 -15.23 52.71
CA PHE A 949 24.01 -15.59 52.64
C PHE A 949 24.37 -16.27 51.32
N ALA A 950 25.57 -15.98 50.84
CA ALA A 950 26.13 -16.54 49.62
C ALA A 950 26.66 -17.98 49.83
N PRO A 951 26.92 -18.76 48.75
CA PRO A 951 27.27 -20.18 48.88
C PRO A 951 28.58 -20.48 49.62
N ASN A 952 29.50 -19.51 49.72
CA ASN A 952 30.70 -19.67 50.54
C ASN A 952 30.42 -19.65 52.04
N VAL A 953 29.30 -19.05 52.47
CA VAL A 953 28.83 -19.07 53.86
C VAL A 953 27.97 -20.32 54.07
N THR A 954 28.47 -21.26 54.88
CA THR A 954 27.81 -22.55 55.11
C THR A 954 27.01 -22.55 56.41
N ALA A 955 26.24 -23.61 56.67
CA ALA A 955 25.54 -23.77 57.93
C ALA A 955 26.48 -23.79 59.14
N SER A 956 25.97 -23.44 60.31
CA SER A 956 26.66 -23.64 61.58
C SER A 956 26.86 -25.12 61.89
N SER A 957 27.67 -25.44 62.91
CA SER A 957 27.76 -26.81 63.46
C SER A 957 26.43 -27.35 64.02
N GLY A 958 25.41 -26.51 64.18
CA GLY A 958 24.03 -26.88 64.52
C GLY A 958 23.11 -27.05 63.31
N GLY A 959 23.64 -27.08 62.08
CA GLY A 959 22.89 -27.26 60.84
C GLY A 959 22.03 -26.07 60.42
N GLN A 960 22.12 -24.92 61.09
CA GLN A 960 21.33 -23.73 60.79
C GLN A 960 22.14 -22.71 59.97
N LEU A 961 21.51 -22.10 58.98
CA LEU A 961 22.02 -20.97 58.20
C LEU A 961 21.00 -19.83 58.27
N ARG A 962 21.19 -18.86 59.19
CA ARG A 962 20.30 -17.70 59.40
C ARG A 962 20.93 -16.62 60.30
N TRP A 963 20.38 -15.41 60.22
CA TRP A 963 20.56 -14.36 61.23
C TRP A 963 19.22 -14.02 61.87
N ASP A 964 19.17 -13.98 63.20
CA ASP A 964 18.01 -13.49 63.95
C ASP A 964 18.19 -11.99 64.29
N PRO A 965 17.37 -11.09 63.71
CA PRO A 965 17.44 -9.66 64.00
C PRO A 965 16.96 -9.26 65.40
N ALA A 966 16.21 -10.12 66.10
CA ALA A 966 15.65 -9.81 67.43
C ALA A 966 16.67 -10.04 68.55
N THR A 967 17.28 -11.23 68.60
CA THR A 967 18.39 -11.50 69.53
C THR A 967 19.73 -10.92 69.07
N ARG A 968 19.83 -10.58 67.77
CA ARG A 968 21.07 -10.26 67.02
C ARG A 968 22.06 -11.42 67.03
N THR A 969 21.60 -12.62 66.70
CA THR A 969 22.44 -13.83 66.64
C THR A 969 22.66 -14.34 65.23
N CYS A 970 23.88 -14.83 64.97
CA CYS A 970 24.25 -15.54 63.75
C CYS A 970 24.30 -17.05 64.00
N TYR A 971 23.69 -17.79 63.07
CA TYR A 971 23.81 -19.24 62.91
C TYR A 971 24.39 -19.49 61.51
N MET A 972 25.70 -19.66 61.40
CA MET A 972 26.42 -19.92 60.14
C MET A 972 27.89 -20.25 60.40
N THR A 973 28.59 -20.79 59.40
CA THR A 973 30.05 -20.82 59.33
C THR A 973 30.52 -19.88 58.22
N CYS A 974 31.36 -18.90 58.54
CA CYS A 974 31.86 -17.88 57.61
C CYS A 974 33.35 -17.64 57.86
N HIS A 975 34.17 -17.46 56.81
CA HIS A 975 35.63 -17.30 56.92
C HIS A 975 36.38 -18.43 57.69
N GLY A 976 35.71 -19.54 58.02
CA GLY A 976 36.23 -20.61 58.88
C GLY A 976 36.00 -20.40 60.38
N ASP A 977 35.20 -19.39 60.78
CA ASP A 977 34.64 -19.25 62.13
C ASP A 977 33.18 -19.73 62.14
N ASN A 978 32.76 -20.37 63.23
CA ASN A 978 31.44 -21.02 63.37
C ASN A 978 30.62 -20.33 64.47
N HIS A 979 29.54 -19.67 64.07
CA HIS A 979 28.63 -18.94 64.93
C HIS A 979 27.42 -19.85 65.24
N ASN A 980 27.26 -20.31 66.48
CA ASN A 980 26.23 -21.31 66.81
C ASN A 980 25.67 -21.29 68.26
N PRO A 981 24.85 -20.29 68.63
CA PRO A 981 24.77 -18.96 68.06
C PRO A 981 25.89 -18.05 68.59
N GLU A 982 26.38 -17.12 67.77
CA GLU A 982 27.17 -15.96 68.26
C GLU A 982 26.30 -14.70 68.25
N ARG A 983 26.48 -13.79 69.21
CA ARG A 983 25.59 -12.63 69.46
C ARG A 983 26.32 -11.29 69.34
N TYR A 984 25.66 -10.31 68.72
CA TYR A 984 26.28 -9.07 68.21
C TYR A 984 25.47 -7.77 68.44
#